data_AF-A0A524PXS2-F1
#
_entry.id   AF-A0A524PXS2-F1
#
_cell.length_a   1.000
_cell.length_b   1.000
_cell.length_c   1.000
_cell.angle_alpha   90.00
_cell.angle_beta   90.00
_cell.angle_gamma   90.00
#
_symmetry.space_group_name_H-M   'P 1'
#
loop_
_entity.id
_entity.type
_entity.pdbx_description
1 polymer ?
#
loop_
_entity_poly.entity_id
_entity_poly.type
_entity_poly.pdbx_seq_one_letter_code
_entity_poly.pdbx_strand_id
1 'polypeptide(L)'
;MKRPSLLFLILFLVPNPASAFVESRHQWWEIRLKNVKDERARLATRNALDPRVIELLENEASRARDIIATLESDMRDDGSLTHVAKIFSDAEVTTEVDRVVTPLFALSVMEILMREQAGAESQRAAREVVNRRLIRAISTASGREDGELARRIMAVEIRPDDWSRITTEIFMGRLMAGWKHGEALARREVAFMVREKLRAKNGPSNGRELRHMAMNTAMEFMRGRGTVDYCMDTEGALERAWSWRLVQSLIERGLSAHEEAMALITSLEGISPERYSGLYKSFLELDSLIFKTRHGDFLLEKNVKPRMHGMDGYALPQEIPDVPQNLAPLVEMDRIRSAALHSLTGREDRKCIEETGYRLKGVVERHNATARDLFSRQEEKARLSTQKGRSEAVANEAEFIAARKLFEKQASFIDAYGKKSLEFLELVWKAKKIESFEIMDHYRYRVARSREYMQFAVELSKECARLAPFDDNRLHGRYRAAMGALGPLFHFIGTSLNIERELLPYLAVNDIATIRGLKTECIGAINSTRGSIRGSFAKYGRGRSRTLEGESKARKRLEETIAHVEIDALAKRASECAALYRELSYAADALAGYAVRLNALHEEAKNDALSDEIEYAAKMGSLVPLIKGFDRARIDREYLTKRYLVNETRTALARLKTMLRFYKKNGTPVRDEPSVGEIEGIEKLIAMKTAVKIDAWEMNEANISEVDRKAAAKLSLMLRRKTYAPGKENGARKTGGRESALIV
;
A
#
# COMPACT_ATOMS: atom_id res chain seq x y z
N MET A 1 -2.20 -11.66 63.71
CA MET A 1 -1.95 -11.69 62.24
C MET A 1 -2.39 -10.38 61.62
N LYS A 2 -1.43 -9.54 61.20
CA LYS A 2 -1.68 -8.22 60.62
C LYS A 2 -2.15 -8.39 59.15
N ARG A 3 -3.22 -7.69 58.76
CA ARG A 3 -3.89 -7.81 57.46
C ARG A 3 -3.00 -7.30 56.30
N PRO A 4 -3.02 -7.95 55.12
CA PRO A 4 -2.29 -7.51 53.92
C PRO A 4 -3.06 -6.40 53.13
N SER A 5 -3.69 -5.45 53.83
CA SER A 5 -4.59 -4.47 53.19
C SER A 5 -3.89 -3.25 52.59
N LEU A 6 -2.61 -3.02 52.91
CA LEU A 6 -1.86 -1.84 52.46
C LEU A 6 -0.99 -2.08 51.22
N LEU A 7 -0.58 -3.32 50.94
CA LEU A 7 0.32 -3.65 49.83
C LEU A 7 -0.38 -3.66 48.46
N PHE A 8 -1.70 -3.82 48.42
CA PHE A 8 -2.48 -3.80 47.17
C PHE A 8 -2.80 -2.39 46.62
N LEU A 9 -2.54 -1.32 47.40
CA LEU A 9 -2.81 0.06 47.00
C LEU A 9 -1.67 0.68 46.16
N ILE A 10 -0.50 0.03 46.11
CA ILE A 10 0.72 0.55 45.47
C ILE A 10 0.74 0.26 43.95
N LEU A 11 -0.12 -0.63 43.44
CA LEU A 11 -0.21 -0.97 42.01
C LEU A 11 -0.85 0.11 41.11
N PHE A 12 -1.31 1.24 41.68
CA PHE A 12 -2.08 2.27 40.96
C PHE A 12 -1.28 3.51 40.51
N LEU A 13 0.05 3.55 40.71
CA LEU A 13 0.83 4.80 40.57
C LEU A 13 1.85 4.85 39.42
N VAL A 14 1.91 3.84 38.55
CA VAL A 14 2.81 3.87 37.37
C VAL A 14 2.01 4.25 36.12
N PRO A 15 2.44 5.26 35.34
CA PRO A 15 1.84 5.57 34.04
C PRO A 15 2.20 4.46 33.06
N ASN A 16 1.32 3.48 32.92
CA ASN A 16 1.47 2.37 31.99
C ASN A 16 0.69 2.63 30.69
N PRO A 17 1.10 2.04 29.56
CA PRO A 17 0.32 2.07 28.32
C PRO A 17 -1.11 1.55 28.60
N ALA A 18 -2.14 2.18 28.02
CA ALA A 18 -3.51 1.96 28.50
C ALA A 18 -4.04 0.51 28.35
N SER A 19 -3.40 -0.37 27.58
CA SER A 19 -3.70 -1.81 27.60
C SER A 19 -3.37 -2.46 28.95
N ALA A 20 -2.22 -2.11 29.54
CA ALA A 20 -1.83 -2.56 30.88
C ALA A 20 -2.67 -1.89 31.99
N PHE A 21 -3.31 -0.76 31.71
CA PHE A 21 -4.29 -0.16 32.62
C PHE A 21 -5.58 -0.99 32.66
N VAL A 22 -6.17 -1.29 31.50
CA VAL A 22 -7.42 -2.05 31.38
C VAL A 22 -7.26 -3.46 31.94
N GLU A 23 -6.16 -4.13 31.63
CA GLU A 23 -5.84 -5.47 32.12
C GLU A 23 -5.70 -5.50 33.65
N SER A 24 -5.04 -4.50 34.24
CA SER A 24 -4.95 -4.35 35.70
C SER A 24 -6.32 -4.13 36.36
N ARG A 25 -7.22 -3.36 35.73
CA ARG A 25 -8.59 -3.16 36.21
C ARG A 25 -9.45 -4.41 36.10
N HIS A 26 -9.33 -5.14 34.99
CA HIS A 26 -10.03 -6.40 34.77
C HIS A 26 -9.66 -7.43 35.85
N GLN A 27 -8.37 -7.67 36.05
CA GLN A 27 -7.87 -8.57 37.10
C GLN A 27 -8.37 -8.19 38.50
N TRP A 28 -8.45 -6.89 38.80
CA TRP A 28 -8.95 -6.42 40.07
C TRP A 28 -10.43 -6.78 40.29
N TRP A 29 -11.28 -6.55 39.28
CA TRP A 29 -12.70 -6.87 39.36
C TRP A 29 -12.95 -8.36 39.43
N GLU A 30 -12.14 -9.19 38.75
CA GLU A 30 -12.18 -10.65 38.91
C GLU A 30 -11.86 -11.08 40.35
N ILE A 31 -10.80 -10.53 40.94
CA ILE A 31 -10.42 -10.78 42.33
C ILE A 31 -11.55 -10.33 43.26
N ARG A 32 -12.18 -9.17 43.02
CA ARG A 32 -13.31 -8.70 43.83
C ARG A 32 -14.52 -9.60 43.70
N LEU A 33 -14.89 -10.03 42.49
CA LEU A 33 -16.00 -10.94 42.26
C LEU A 33 -15.78 -12.27 43.02
N LYS A 34 -14.56 -12.81 42.97
CA LYS A 34 -14.18 -14.01 43.74
C LYS A 34 -14.35 -13.77 45.24
N ASN A 35 -13.80 -12.67 45.76
CA ASN A 35 -13.88 -12.34 47.18
C ASN A 35 -15.34 -12.18 47.66
N VAL A 36 -16.21 -11.53 46.87
CA VAL A 36 -17.63 -11.34 47.19
C VAL A 36 -18.37 -12.69 47.21
N LYS A 37 -18.06 -13.61 46.28
CA LYS A 37 -18.63 -14.97 46.28
C LYS A 37 -18.18 -15.78 47.49
N ASP A 38 -16.89 -15.74 47.82
CA ASP A 38 -16.34 -16.43 48.99
C ASP A 38 -16.92 -15.89 50.30
N GLU A 39 -17.10 -14.57 50.38
CA GLU A 39 -17.70 -13.88 51.52
C GLU A 39 -19.18 -14.24 51.68
N ARG A 40 -19.94 -14.27 50.58
CA ARG A 40 -21.34 -14.75 50.58
C ARG A 40 -21.44 -16.17 51.11
N ALA A 41 -20.62 -17.09 50.61
CA ALA A 41 -20.63 -18.49 51.04
C ALA A 41 -20.32 -18.65 52.54
N ARG A 42 -19.37 -17.85 53.05
CA ARG A 42 -19.03 -17.81 54.48
C ARG A 42 -20.15 -17.24 55.36
N LEU A 43 -20.87 -16.24 54.88
CA LEU A 43 -21.94 -15.60 55.66
C LEU A 43 -23.26 -16.38 55.61
N ALA A 44 -23.57 -17.04 54.49
CA ALA A 44 -24.75 -17.88 54.34
C ALA A 44 -24.77 -19.08 55.31
N THR A 45 -23.60 -19.55 55.76
CA THR A 45 -23.48 -20.70 56.68
C THR A 45 -23.56 -20.33 58.15
N ARG A 46 -23.40 -19.05 58.52
CA ARG A 46 -23.18 -18.63 59.92
C ARG A 46 -24.37 -17.97 60.62
N ASN A 47 -25.47 -17.63 59.93
CA ASN A 47 -26.69 -16.98 60.49
C ASN A 47 -26.44 -15.84 61.51
N ALA A 48 -25.26 -15.22 61.47
CA ALA A 48 -24.78 -14.29 62.50
C ALA A 48 -25.05 -12.82 62.17
N LEU A 49 -25.49 -12.52 60.94
CA LEU A 49 -25.79 -11.17 60.44
C LEU A 49 -27.24 -11.12 59.92
N ASP A 50 -27.74 -9.91 59.65
CA ASP A 50 -29.03 -9.71 58.97
C ASP A 50 -29.03 -10.38 57.57
N PRO A 51 -30.06 -11.17 57.20
CA PRO A 51 -30.15 -11.83 55.90
C PRO A 51 -30.02 -10.90 54.69
N ARG A 52 -30.42 -9.62 54.82
CA ARG A 52 -30.31 -8.61 53.75
C ARG A 52 -28.88 -8.32 53.33
N VAL A 53 -27.88 -8.67 54.15
CA VAL A 53 -26.46 -8.60 53.78
C VAL A 53 -26.14 -9.54 52.61
N ILE A 54 -26.82 -10.68 52.50
CA ILE A 54 -26.61 -11.63 51.40
C ILE A 54 -27.07 -11.02 50.07
N GLU A 55 -28.23 -10.35 50.07
CA GLU A 55 -28.76 -9.63 48.90
C GLU A 55 -27.81 -8.50 48.45
N LEU A 56 -27.23 -7.76 49.41
CA LEU A 56 -26.21 -6.75 49.10
C LEU A 56 -24.96 -7.34 48.42
N LEU A 57 -24.54 -8.54 48.80
CA LEU A 57 -23.41 -9.24 48.18
C LEU A 57 -23.77 -9.80 46.79
N GLU A 58 -25.01 -10.24 46.58
CA GLU A 58 -25.50 -10.65 45.26
C GLU A 58 -25.55 -9.48 44.27
N ASN A 59 -26.07 -8.33 44.73
CA ASN A 59 -26.09 -7.10 43.94
C ASN A 59 -24.69 -6.64 43.56
N GLU A 60 -23.72 -6.74 44.48
CA GLU A 60 -22.32 -6.45 44.18
C GLU A 60 -21.70 -7.45 43.20
N ALA A 61 -21.97 -8.74 43.37
CA ALA A 61 -21.50 -9.77 42.43
C ALA A 61 -22.11 -9.61 41.04
N SER A 62 -23.32 -9.06 40.91
CA SER A 62 -23.90 -8.70 39.61
C SER A 62 -23.16 -7.52 38.99
N ARG A 63 -23.00 -6.42 39.72
CA ARG A 63 -22.26 -5.24 39.24
C ARG A 63 -20.84 -5.60 38.81
N ALA A 64 -20.11 -6.37 39.62
CA ALA A 64 -18.76 -6.79 39.26
C ALA A 64 -18.73 -7.60 37.95
N ARG A 65 -19.74 -8.42 37.65
CA ARG A 65 -19.85 -9.11 36.35
C ARG A 65 -20.10 -8.15 35.19
N ASP A 66 -20.97 -7.16 35.37
CA ASP A 66 -21.27 -6.17 34.34
C ASP A 66 -20.04 -5.32 33.99
N ILE A 67 -19.23 -4.99 35.00
CA ILE A 67 -17.97 -4.24 34.83
C ILE A 67 -16.92 -5.09 34.14
N ILE A 68 -16.76 -6.36 34.55
CA ILE A 68 -15.86 -7.30 33.88
C ILE A 68 -16.26 -7.46 32.41
N ALA A 69 -17.55 -7.61 32.10
CA ALA A 69 -18.02 -7.71 30.72
C ALA A 69 -17.70 -6.45 29.90
N THR A 70 -17.81 -5.27 30.52
CA THR A 70 -17.43 -3.99 29.90
C THR A 70 -15.91 -3.94 29.62
N LEU A 71 -15.08 -4.39 30.56
CA LEU A 71 -13.61 -4.44 30.40
C LEU A 71 -13.16 -5.53 29.41
N GLU A 72 -13.83 -6.68 29.38
CA GLU A 72 -13.56 -7.75 28.41
C GLU A 72 -13.93 -7.35 26.98
N SER A 73 -14.96 -6.50 26.82
CA SER A 73 -15.27 -5.90 25.51
C SER A 73 -14.13 -5.05 24.98
N ASP A 74 -13.33 -4.44 25.86
CA ASP A 74 -12.15 -3.64 25.52
C ASP A 74 -10.91 -4.51 25.27
N MET A 75 -10.66 -5.51 26.12
CA MET A 75 -9.51 -6.42 26.00
C MET A 75 -9.53 -7.28 24.73
N ARG A 76 -10.68 -7.43 24.07
CA ARG A 76 -10.82 -8.15 22.78
C ARG A 76 -10.26 -7.39 21.57
N ASP A 77 -9.71 -6.19 21.77
CA ASP A 77 -8.92 -5.47 20.76
C ASP A 77 -9.73 -5.23 19.46
N ASP A 78 -11.05 -5.03 19.56
CA ASP A 78 -11.92 -4.73 18.41
C ASP A 78 -12.33 -3.24 18.33
N GLY A 79 -11.98 -2.46 19.36
CA GLY A 79 -12.22 -1.03 19.45
C GLY A 79 -13.70 -0.64 19.33
N SER A 80 -14.62 -1.56 19.60
CA SER A 80 -16.03 -1.36 19.25
C SER A 80 -16.99 -1.89 20.31
N LEU A 81 -17.76 -0.97 20.88
CA LEU A 81 -19.00 -1.26 21.61
C LEU A 81 -20.09 -1.93 20.72
N THR A 82 -19.83 -2.22 19.44
CA THR A 82 -20.86 -2.61 18.44
C THR A 82 -20.42 -3.62 17.36
N HIS A 83 -19.21 -4.19 17.37
CA HIS A 83 -18.79 -5.15 16.34
C HIS A 83 -19.14 -6.58 16.75
N VAL A 84 -20.43 -6.89 16.63
CA VAL A 84 -20.99 -8.22 16.81
C VAL A 84 -20.21 -9.24 15.97
N ALA A 85 -19.56 -10.19 16.65
CA ALA A 85 -18.93 -11.33 16.00
C ALA A 85 -20.02 -12.13 15.27
N LYS A 86 -19.83 -12.35 13.97
CA LYS A 86 -20.80 -13.06 13.13
C LYS A 86 -20.12 -14.02 12.17
N ILE A 87 -20.93 -14.89 11.58
CA ILE A 87 -20.52 -15.70 10.43
C ILE A 87 -20.70 -14.82 9.20
N PHE A 88 -19.61 -14.55 8.49
CA PHE A 88 -19.64 -13.76 7.26
C PHE A 88 -20.09 -14.63 6.09
N SER A 89 -20.99 -14.08 5.27
CA SER A 89 -21.34 -14.68 3.97
C SER A 89 -20.19 -14.53 2.97
N ASP A 90 -20.16 -15.39 1.95
CA ASP A 90 -19.16 -15.31 0.87
C ASP A 90 -19.15 -13.94 0.17
N ALA A 91 -20.31 -13.29 0.05
CA ALA A 91 -20.44 -11.96 -0.53
C ALA A 91 -19.79 -10.87 0.35
N GLU A 92 -19.95 -10.95 1.66
CA GLU A 92 -19.32 -10.04 2.62
C GLU A 92 -17.79 -10.23 2.66
N VAL A 93 -17.32 -11.48 2.63
CA VAL A 93 -15.88 -11.79 2.53
C VAL A 93 -15.31 -11.20 1.25
N THR A 94 -15.97 -11.40 0.11
CA THR A 94 -15.52 -10.87 -1.18
C THR A 94 -15.46 -9.34 -1.16
N THR A 95 -16.48 -8.68 -0.61
CA THR A 95 -16.52 -7.22 -0.50
C THR A 95 -15.38 -6.67 0.35
N GLU A 96 -15.05 -7.32 1.47
CA GLU A 96 -13.95 -6.87 2.33
C GLU A 96 -12.58 -7.17 1.70
N VAL A 97 -12.45 -8.31 1.02
CA VAL A 97 -11.25 -8.65 0.22
C VAL A 97 -11.03 -7.63 -0.89
N ASP A 98 -12.07 -7.22 -1.60
CA ASP A 98 -11.98 -6.23 -2.67
C ASP A 98 -11.52 -4.86 -2.17
N ARG A 99 -11.97 -4.47 -0.97
CA ARG A 99 -11.53 -3.23 -0.31
C ARG A 99 -10.03 -3.24 0.02
N VAL A 100 -9.47 -4.41 0.28
CA VAL A 100 -8.07 -4.59 0.71
C VAL A 100 -7.15 -4.86 -0.49
N VAL A 101 -7.52 -5.79 -1.36
CA VAL A 101 -6.65 -6.32 -2.42
C VAL A 101 -6.40 -5.31 -3.51
N THR A 102 -7.42 -4.61 -4.03
CA THR A 102 -7.24 -3.63 -5.11
C THR A 102 -6.17 -2.58 -4.77
N PRO A 103 -6.24 -1.88 -3.62
CA PRO A 103 -5.25 -0.85 -3.33
C PRO A 103 -3.88 -1.42 -2.89
N LEU A 104 -3.83 -2.63 -2.32
CA LEU A 104 -2.56 -3.34 -2.06
C LEU A 104 -1.87 -3.81 -3.34
N PHE A 105 -2.66 -4.26 -4.32
CA PHE A 105 -2.16 -4.72 -5.60
C PHE A 105 -1.58 -3.55 -6.37
N ALA A 106 -2.28 -2.40 -6.38
CA ALA A 106 -1.74 -1.15 -6.91
C ALA A 106 -0.42 -0.75 -6.23
N LEU A 107 -0.32 -0.89 -4.89
CA LEU A 107 0.93 -0.62 -4.18
C LEU A 107 2.05 -1.57 -4.62
N SER A 108 1.76 -2.86 -4.76
CA SER A 108 2.74 -3.85 -5.20
C SER A 108 3.18 -3.60 -6.65
N VAL A 109 2.26 -3.27 -7.56
CA VAL A 109 2.60 -2.86 -8.93
C VAL A 109 3.47 -1.61 -8.94
N MET A 110 3.16 -0.62 -8.08
CA MET A 110 3.96 0.59 -7.95
C MET A 110 5.36 0.30 -7.39
N GLU A 111 5.50 -0.61 -6.43
CA GLU A 111 6.82 -1.05 -5.93
C GLU A 111 7.62 -1.79 -7.00
N ILE A 112 6.97 -2.66 -7.78
CA ILE A 112 7.58 -3.39 -8.90
C ILE A 112 8.08 -2.41 -9.96
N LEU A 113 7.26 -1.41 -10.32
CA LEU A 113 7.62 -0.35 -11.26
C LEU A 113 8.93 0.35 -10.88
N MET A 114 9.25 0.43 -9.59
CA MET A 114 10.41 1.15 -9.03
C MET A 114 11.63 0.26 -8.78
N ARG A 115 11.45 -1.04 -8.49
CA ARG A 115 12.55 -1.95 -8.16
C ARG A 115 13.24 -2.56 -9.38
N GLU A 116 12.52 -2.77 -10.46
CA GLU A 116 13.01 -3.58 -11.59
C GLU A 116 13.30 -2.80 -12.88
N GLN A 117 13.38 -1.47 -12.80
CA GLN A 117 13.85 -0.68 -13.95
C GLN A 117 15.25 -1.16 -14.35
N ALA A 118 15.33 -1.80 -15.52
CA ALA A 118 16.56 -2.33 -16.12
C ALA A 118 17.29 -3.46 -15.35
N GLY A 119 16.58 -4.31 -14.60
CA GLY A 119 17.15 -5.54 -14.04
C GLY A 119 17.70 -6.49 -15.12
N ALA A 120 18.71 -7.30 -14.79
CA ALA A 120 19.37 -8.22 -15.74
C ALA A 120 18.40 -9.26 -16.36
N GLU A 121 17.33 -9.62 -15.66
CA GLU A 121 16.28 -10.49 -16.18
C GLU A 121 15.39 -9.77 -17.20
N SER A 122 14.93 -8.56 -16.89
CA SER A 122 14.18 -7.70 -17.81
C SER A 122 14.96 -7.41 -19.10
N GLN A 123 16.27 -7.16 -18.98
CA GLN A 123 17.14 -6.96 -20.15
C GLN A 123 17.25 -8.23 -21.01
N ARG A 124 17.39 -9.40 -20.38
CA ARG A 124 17.41 -10.69 -21.10
C ARG A 124 16.08 -10.94 -21.82
N ALA A 125 14.94 -10.72 -21.16
CA ALA A 125 13.63 -10.87 -21.76
C ALA A 125 13.39 -9.90 -22.94
N ALA A 126 13.84 -8.65 -22.82
CA ALA A 126 13.78 -7.67 -23.90
C ALA A 126 14.61 -8.10 -25.11
N ARG A 127 15.85 -8.56 -24.89
CA ARG A 127 16.73 -9.05 -25.97
C ARG A 127 16.13 -10.25 -26.69
N GLU A 128 15.55 -11.20 -25.95
CA GLU A 128 14.93 -12.39 -26.53
C GLU A 128 13.74 -12.04 -27.42
N VAL A 129 12.88 -11.12 -26.98
CA VAL A 129 11.71 -10.70 -27.77
C VAL A 129 12.11 -9.90 -29.00
N VAL A 130 13.10 -9.02 -28.90
CA VAL A 130 13.68 -8.34 -30.06
C VAL A 130 14.28 -9.34 -31.04
N ASN A 131 15.07 -10.31 -30.57
CA ASN A 131 15.66 -11.34 -31.41
C ASN A 131 14.59 -12.12 -32.20
N ARG A 132 13.52 -12.58 -31.53
CA ARG A 132 12.41 -13.28 -32.19
C ARG A 132 11.66 -12.39 -33.20
N ARG A 133 11.50 -11.10 -32.92
CA ARG A 133 10.89 -10.14 -33.86
C ARG A 133 11.76 -9.95 -35.10
N LEU A 134 13.08 -9.88 -34.92
CA LEU A 134 14.04 -9.73 -36.03
C LEU A 134 14.12 -10.99 -36.89
N ILE A 135 14.15 -12.18 -36.30
CA ILE A 135 14.12 -13.44 -37.07
C ILE A 135 12.87 -13.50 -37.96
N ARG A 136 11.70 -13.11 -37.43
CA ARG A 136 10.46 -13.03 -38.23
C ARG A 136 10.54 -11.99 -39.35
N ALA A 137 11.10 -10.81 -39.06
CA ALA A 137 11.28 -9.76 -40.08
C ALA A 137 12.23 -10.22 -41.21
N ILE A 138 13.35 -10.85 -40.85
CA ILE A 138 14.31 -11.42 -41.80
C ILE A 138 13.68 -12.53 -42.62
N SER A 139 12.93 -13.45 -41.99
CA SER A 139 12.22 -14.51 -42.69
C SER A 139 11.20 -13.96 -43.68
N THR A 140 10.50 -12.88 -43.32
CA THR A 140 9.54 -12.20 -44.21
C THR A 140 10.24 -11.55 -45.41
N ALA A 141 11.42 -10.95 -45.21
CA ALA A 141 12.17 -10.26 -46.26
C ALA A 141 12.94 -11.21 -47.19
N SER A 142 13.62 -12.21 -46.62
CA SER A 142 14.58 -13.08 -47.32
C SER A 142 14.07 -14.50 -47.60
N GLY A 143 12.89 -14.85 -47.08
CA GLY A 143 12.33 -16.20 -47.17
C GLY A 143 13.03 -17.25 -46.30
N ARG A 144 14.01 -16.87 -45.46
CA ARG A 144 14.77 -17.78 -44.59
C ARG A 144 14.96 -17.22 -43.18
N GLU A 145 15.04 -18.11 -42.20
CA GLU A 145 15.41 -17.71 -40.83
C GLU A 145 16.93 -17.60 -40.72
N ASP A 146 17.43 -16.42 -40.37
CA ASP A 146 18.86 -16.17 -40.14
C ASP A 146 19.09 -15.53 -38.77
N GLY A 147 19.35 -16.38 -37.78
CA GLY A 147 19.65 -15.95 -36.40
C GLY A 147 21.01 -15.27 -36.24
N GLU A 148 21.94 -15.47 -37.18
CA GLU A 148 23.23 -14.79 -37.17
C GLU A 148 23.08 -13.34 -37.66
N LEU A 149 22.31 -13.14 -38.73
CA LEU A 149 21.92 -11.81 -39.21
C LEU A 149 21.15 -11.04 -38.12
N ALA A 150 20.20 -11.69 -37.44
CA ALA A 150 19.46 -11.08 -36.34
C ALA A 150 20.40 -10.58 -35.22
N ARG A 151 21.37 -11.40 -34.80
CA ARG A 151 22.36 -11.02 -33.78
C ARG A 151 23.24 -9.87 -34.23
N ARG A 152 23.65 -9.83 -35.50
CA ARG A 152 24.44 -8.73 -36.07
C ARG A 152 23.66 -7.42 -36.12
N ILE A 153 22.41 -7.48 -36.60
CA ILE A 153 21.50 -6.33 -36.61
C ILE A 153 21.34 -5.77 -35.19
N MET A 154 21.11 -6.63 -34.19
CA MET A 154 21.01 -6.20 -32.79
C MET A 154 22.29 -5.51 -32.29
N ALA A 155 23.47 -5.98 -32.71
CA ALA A 155 24.75 -5.43 -32.29
C ALA A 155 25.09 -4.10 -32.98
N VAL A 156 24.68 -3.92 -34.24
CA VAL A 156 24.98 -2.73 -35.05
C VAL A 156 23.95 -1.62 -34.86
N GLU A 157 22.67 -1.95 -34.77
CA GLU A 157 21.56 -0.98 -34.84
C GLU A 157 21.09 -0.50 -33.46
N ILE A 158 21.24 -1.31 -32.42
CA ILE A 158 20.66 -1.04 -31.11
C ILE A 158 21.76 -0.60 -30.14
N ARG A 159 21.79 0.70 -29.82
CA ARG A 159 22.79 1.26 -28.91
C ARG A 159 22.56 0.77 -27.48
N PRO A 160 23.60 0.75 -26.63
CA PRO A 160 23.46 0.40 -25.21
C PRO A 160 22.37 1.22 -24.48
N ASP A 161 22.26 2.52 -24.80
CA ASP A 161 21.25 3.40 -24.22
C ASP A 161 19.83 3.03 -24.69
N ASP A 162 19.67 2.59 -25.94
CA ASP A 162 18.38 2.16 -26.49
C ASP A 162 17.92 0.86 -25.83
N TRP A 163 18.85 -0.05 -25.51
CA TRP A 163 18.52 -1.25 -24.75
C TRP A 163 17.89 -0.94 -23.39
N SER A 164 18.42 0.06 -22.69
CA SER A 164 17.86 0.50 -21.41
C SER A 164 16.45 1.06 -21.56
N ARG A 165 16.22 1.87 -22.60
CA ARG A 165 14.91 2.46 -22.92
C ARG A 165 13.90 1.41 -23.32
N ILE A 166 14.22 0.56 -24.31
CA ILE A 166 13.39 -0.53 -24.79
C ILE A 166 13.01 -1.46 -23.63
N THR A 167 13.98 -1.83 -22.78
CA THR A 167 13.72 -2.70 -21.62
C THR A 167 12.72 -2.05 -20.66
N THR A 168 12.90 -0.76 -20.35
CA THR A 168 12.01 -0.01 -19.45
C THR A 168 10.61 0.11 -20.05
N GLU A 169 10.49 0.38 -21.35
CA GLU A 169 9.20 0.51 -22.04
C GLU A 169 8.45 -0.81 -22.17
N ILE A 170 9.14 -1.90 -22.51
CA ILE A 170 8.55 -3.25 -22.52
C ILE A 170 8.03 -3.59 -21.13
N PHE A 171 8.84 -3.33 -20.09
CA PHE A 171 8.44 -3.58 -18.71
C PHE A 171 7.21 -2.77 -18.30
N MET A 172 7.18 -1.47 -18.60
CA MET A 172 5.99 -0.64 -18.35
C MET A 172 4.78 -1.11 -19.16
N GLY A 173 4.96 -1.41 -20.45
CA GLY A 173 3.90 -1.91 -21.33
C GLY A 173 3.29 -3.21 -20.83
N ARG A 174 4.14 -4.13 -20.36
CA ARG A 174 3.74 -5.38 -19.70
C ARG A 174 2.89 -5.10 -18.47
N LEU A 175 3.40 -4.31 -17.51
CA LEU A 175 2.66 -3.97 -16.28
C LEU A 175 1.30 -3.32 -16.57
N MET A 176 1.25 -2.42 -17.56
CA MET A 176 0.02 -1.75 -17.97
C MET A 176 -1.01 -2.73 -18.55
N ALA A 177 -0.57 -3.65 -19.41
CA ALA A 177 -1.44 -4.66 -20.00
C ALA A 177 -1.91 -5.70 -18.97
N GLY A 178 -1.02 -6.09 -18.06
CA GLY A 178 -1.26 -7.14 -17.08
C GLY A 178 -2.03 -6.70 -15.83
N TRP A 179 -2.03 -5.41 -15.46
CA TRP A 179 -2.61 -4.95 -14.20
C TRP A 179 -4.03 -5.46 -14.01
N LYS A 180 -4.98 -5.10 -14.88
CA LYS A 180 -6.40 -5.40 -14.64
C LYS A 180 -6.68 -6.89 -14.49
N HIS A 181 -6.00 -7.71 -15.29
CA HIS A 181 -6.10 -9.16 -15.19
C HIS A 181 -5.47 -9.68 -13.89
N GLY A 182 -4.27 -9.21 -13.54
CA GLY A 182 -3.58 -9.59 -12.31
C GLY A 182 -4.32 -9.16 -11.05
N GLU A 183 -4.97 -7.99 -11.05
CA GLU A 183 -5.81 -7.53 -9.95
C GLU A 183 -7.03 -8.43 -9.78
N ALA A 184 -7.71 -8.79 -10.88
CA ALA A 184 -8.86 -9.70 -10.83
C ALA A 184 -8.47 -11.10 -10.33
N LEU A 185 -7.31 -11.61 -10.77
CA LEU A 185 -6.76 -12.87 -10.27
C LEU A 185 -6.43 -12.78 -8.77
N ALA A 186 -5.72 -11.73 -8.35
CA ALA A 186 -5.38 -11.53 -6.94
C ALA A 186 -6.64 -11.45 -6.06
N ARG A 187 -7.68 -10.75 -6.50
CA ARG A 187 -8.97 -10.69 -5.78
C ARG A 187 -9.59 -12.07 -5.63
N ARG A 188 -9.63 -12.86 -6.71
CA ARG A 188 -10.21 -14.21 -6.70
C ARG A 188 -9.44 -15.15 -5.76
N GLU A 189 -8.13 -15.22 -5.91
CA GLU A 189 -7.28 -16.14 -5.14
C GLU A 189 -7.23 -15.76 -3.65
N VAL A 190 -7.12 -14.46 -3.34
CA VAL A 190 -7.16 -14.00 -1.94
C VAL A 190 -8.54 -14.24 -1.32
N ALA A 191 -9.63 -14.02 -2.06
CA ALA A 191 -10.97 -14.34 -1.56
C ALA A 191 -11.11 -15.83 -1.24
N PHE A 192 -10.61 -16.71 -2.11
CA PHE A 192 -10.59 -18.15 -1.87
C PHE A 192 -9.80 -18.50 -0.59
N MET A 193 -8.57 -17.99 -0.46
CA MET A 193 -7.72 -18.27 0.71
C MET A 193 -8.30 -17.72 2.02
N VAL A 194 -8.94 -16.54 1.99
CA VAL A 194 -9.60 -15.98 3.18
C VAL A 194 -10.80 -16.83 3.60
N ARG A 195 -11.59 -17.34 2.64
CA ARG A 195 -12.71 -18.26 2.95
C ARG A 195 -12.21 -19.56 3.57
N GLU A 196 -11.13 -20.14 3.06
CA GLU A 196 -10.52 -21.34 3.64
C GLU A 196 -9.99 -21.08 5.06
N LYS A 197 -9.31 -19.94 5.30
CA LYS A 197 -8.85 -19.56 6.64
C LYS A 197 -10.02 -19.34 7.62
N LEU A 198 -11.13 -18.76 7.17
CA LEU A 198 -12.35 -18.60 7.99
C LEU A 198 -13.00 -19.95 8.33
N ARG A 199 -13.07 -20.87 7.35
CA ARG A 199 -13.57 -22.24 7.57
C ARG A 199 -12.69 -22.99 8.57
N ALA A 200 -11.37 -22.91 8.44
CA ALA A 200 -10.43 -23.55 9.36
C ALA A 200 -10.51 -23.00 10.79
N LYS A 201 -10.82 -21.69 10.96
CA LYS A 201 -10.99 -21.05 12.28
C LYS A 201 -12.19 -21.60 13.06
N ASN A 202 -13.21 -22.17 12.40
CA ASN A 202 -14.40 -22.78 13.02
C ASN A 202 -15.05 -21.90 14.13
N GLY A 203 -15.31 -20.62 13.83
CA GLY A 203 -15.96 -19.72 14.78
C GLY A 203 -16.35 -18.35 14.17
N PRO A 204 -17.20 -17.57 14.86
CA PRO A 204 -17.56 -16.23 14.42
C PRO A 204 -16.32 -15.32 14.41
N SER A 205 -16.29 -14.37 13.48
CA SER A 205 -15.23 -13.36 13.41
C SER A 205 -15.83 -11.97 13.43
N ASN A 206 -15.06 -10.97 13.83
CA ASN A 206 -15.46 -9.56 13.70
C ASN A 206 -14.91 -8.93 12.41
N GLY A 207 -15.38 -7.73 12.07
CA GLY A 207 -14.98 -7.04 10.84
C GLY A 207 -13.49 -6.65 10.81
N ARG A 208 -12.89 -6.33 11.96
CA ARG A 208 -11.46 -5.99 12.07
C ARG A 208 -10.59 -7.23 11.82
N GLU A 209 -10.97 -8.37 12.40
CA GLU A 209 -10.32 -9.66 12.17
C GLU A 209 -10.40 -10.10 10.72
N LEU A 210 -11.59 -10.01 10.10
CA LEU A 210 -11.75 -10.32 8.67
C LEU A 210 -10.83 -9.47 7.80
N ARG A 211 -10.76 -8.17 8.09
CA ARG A 211 -9.88 -7.23 7.39
C ARG A 211 -8.40 -7.55 7.58
N HIS A 212 -7.95 -7.83 8.81
CA HIS A 212 -6.58 -8.24 9.07
C HIS A 212 -6.23 -9.57 8.38
N MET A 213 -7.15 -10.53 8.39
CA MET A 213 -6.99 -11.80 7.69
C MET A 213 -6.86 -11.58 6.17
N ALA A 214 -7.71 -10.75 5.58
CA ALA A 214 -7.64 -10.38 4.16
C ALA A 214 -6.33 -9.65 3.83
N MET A 215 -5.90 -8.72 4.68
CA MET A 215 -4.65 -7.95 4.54
C MET A 215 -3.43 -8.86 4.57
N ASN A 216 -3.30 -9.72 5.58
CA ASN A 216 -2.18 -10.64 5.71
C ASN A 216 -2.13 -11.63 4.55
N THR A 217 -3.29 -12.20 4.18
CA THR A 217 -3.39 -13.14 3.05
C THR A 217 -3.05 -12.47 1.72
N ALA A 218 -3.49 -11.23 1.50
CA ALA A 218 -3.13 -10.46 0.32
C ALA A 218 -1.62 -10.15 0.28
N MET A 219 -1.02 -9.77 1.41
CA MET A 219 0.42 -9.52 1.49
C MET A 219 1.25 -10.78 1.27
N GLU A 220 0.82 -11.94 1.81
CA GLU A 220 1.44 -13.25 1.56
C GLU A 220 1.38 -13.62 0.08
N PHE A 221 0.19 -13.50 -0.53
CA PHE A 221 -0.02 -13.76 -1.95
C PHE A 221 0.90 -12.90 -2.83
N MET A 222 0.99 -11.60 -2.54
CA MET A 222 1.82 -10.67 -3.31
C MET A 222 3.32 -10.87 -3.07
N ARG A 223 3.75 -11.38 -1.91
CA ARG A 223 5.16 -11.74 -1.66
C ARG A 223 5.58 -13.02 -2.40
N GLY A 224 4.68 -13.99 -2.51
CA GLY A 224 4.94 -15.28 -3.15
C GLY A 224 5.02 -15.23 -4.68
N ARG A 225 4.50 -14.16 -5.30
CA ARG A 225 4.54 -13.97 -6.76
C ARG A 225 5.67 -13.00 -7.12
N GLY A 226 6.69 -13.49 -7.81
CA GLY A 226 7.68 -12.64 -8.48
C GLY A 226 7.04 -11.78 -9.57
N THR A 227 7.78 -10.78 -10.03
CA THR A 227 7.41 -9.82 -11.09
C THR A 227 7.00 -10.42 -12.42
N VAL A 228 7.28 -11.71 -12.61
CA VAL A 228 7.11 -12.46 -13.85
C VAL A 228 5.67 -12.94 -14.08
N ASP A 229 4.85 -13.07 -13.03
CA ASP A 229 3.64 -13.93 -13.11
C ASP A 229 2.36 -13.25 -13.61
N TYR A 230 2.39 -11.94 -13.90
CA TYR A 230 1.20 -11.15 -14.23
C TYR A 230 1.18 -10.58 -15.66
N CYS A 231 2.20 -10.82 -16.49
CA CYS A 231 2.34 -10.12 -17.78
C CYS A 231 2.87 -11.02 -18.90
N MET A 232 1.96 -11.67 -19.63
CA MET A 232 2.29 -12.64 -20.70
C MET A 232 2.55 -12.01 -22.07
N ASP A 233 2.08 -10.79 -22.34
CA ASP A 233 2.19 -10.17 -23.67
C ASP A 233 3.45 -9.32 -23.83
N THR A 234 4.60 -9.98 -23.93
CA THR A 234 5.88 -9.29 -24.16
C THR A 234 6.00 -8.77 -25.59
N GLU A 235 5.35 -9.42 -26.57
CA GLU A 235 5.38 -8.97 -27.97
C GLU A 235 4.56 -7.70 -28.18
N GLY A 236 3.31 -7.66 -27.69
CA GLY A 236 2.49 -6.46 -27.77
C GLY A 236 3.02 -5.32 -26.89
N ALA A 237 3.84 -5.60 -25.88
CA ALA A 237 4.60 -4.58 -25.16
C ALA A 237 5.75 -3.99 -26.00
N LEU A 238 6.45 -4.83 -26.78
CA LEU A 238 7.48 -4.37 -27.72
C LEU A 238 6.88 -3.49 -28.83
N GLU A 239 5.74 -3.88 -29.41
CA GLU A 239 5.03 -3.04 -30.42
C GLU A 239 4.67 -1.65 -29.90
N ARG A 240 4.37 -1.57 -28.59
CA ARG A 240 4.00 -0.33 -27.94
C ARG A 240 5.20 0.51 -27.47
N ALA A 241 6.41 -0.04 -27.53
CA ALA A 241 7.63 0.68 -27.21
C ALA A 241 7.97 1.67 -28.34
N TRP A 242 8.02 2.96 -28.01
CA TRP A 242 8.33 4.01 -28.97
C TRP A 242 9.80 3.97 -29.39
N SER A 243 10.72 3.58 -28.49
CA SER A 243 12.14 3.44 -28.83
C SER A 243 12.36 2.31 -29.84
N TRP A 244 11.62 1.21 -29.68
CA TRP A 244 11.63 0.11 -30.63
C TRP A 244 11.08 0.52 -32.00
N ARG A 245 9.98 1.28 -32.06
CA ARG A 245 9.33 1.65 -33.34
C ARG A 245 10.26 2.38 -34.31
N LEU A 246 11.08 3.30 -33.80
CA LEU A 246 12.09 3.99 -34.61
C LEU A 246 13.17 3.02 -35.10
N VAL A 247 13.74 2.24 -34.19
CA VAL A 247 14.77 1.24 -34.48
C VAL A 247 14.27 0.22 -35.51
N GLN A 248 13.05 -0.28 -35.34
CA GLN A 248 12.38 -1.20 -36.25
C GLN A 248 12.26 -0.61 -37.66
N SER A 249 11.81 0.64 -37.80
CA SER A 249 11.70 1.29 -39.12
C SER A 249 13.06 1.42 -39.84
N LEU A 250 14.14 1.61 -39.09
CA LEU A 250 15.50 1.70 -39.65
C LEU A 250 16.02 0.33 -40.07
N ILE A 251 15.70 -0.70 -39.28
CA ILE A 251 16.05 -2.09 -39.58
C ILE A 251 15.28 -2.59 -40.80
N GLU A 252 13.97 -2.36 -40.86
CA GLU A 252 13.12 -2.79 -41.99
C GLU A 252 13.57 -2.14 -43.30
N ARG A 253 13.90 -0.84 -43.30
CA ARG A 253 14.52 -0.18 -44.46
C ARG A 253 15.88 -0.77 -44.82
N GLY A 254 16.72 -1.02 -43.83
CA GLY A 254 18.04 -1.63 -44.03
C GLY A 254 17.95 -3.04 -44.61
N LEU A 255 16.99 -3.84 -44.16
CA LEU A 255 16.71 -5.19 -44.66
C LEU A 255 16.17 -5.14 -46.09
N SER A 256 15.20 -4.29 -46.40
CA SER A 256 14.70 -4.12 -47.77
C SER A 256 15.82 -3.75 -48.73
N ALA A 257 16.63 -2.76 -48.36
CA ALA A 257 17.78 -2.33 -49.16
C ALA A 257 18.84 -3.42 -49.30
N HIS A 258 19.07 -4.22 -48.24
CA HIS A 258 19.98 -5.35 -48.31
C HIS A 258 19.50 -6.39 -49.33
N GLU A 259 18.23 -6.81 -49.26
CA GLU A 259 17.67 -7.79 -50.22
C GLU A 259 17.67 -7.28 -51.65
N GLU A 260 17.27 -6.03 -51.86
CA GLU A 260 17.31 -5.40 -53.19
C GLU A 260 18.74 -5.32 -53.73
N ALA A 261 19.74 -5.02 -52.88
CA ALA A 261 21.14 -4.99 -53.29
C ALA A 261 21.68 -6.39 -53.60
N MET A 262 21.22 -7.40 -52.86
CA MET A 262 21.56 -8.80 -53.12
C MET A 262 20.95 -9.27 -54.45
N ALA A 263 19.76 -8.81 -54.82
CA ALA A 263 19.15 -9.10 -56.13
C ALA A 263 19.95 -8.51 -57.31
N LEU A 264 20.74 -7.46 -57.08
CA LEU A 264 21.66 -6.92 -58.09
C LEU A 264 22.91 -7.80 -58.30
N ILE A 265 23.20 -8.77 -57.45
CA ILE A 265 24.36 -9.66 -57.61
C ILE A 265 24.02 -10.78 -58.60
N THR A 266 24.84 -10.93 -59.65
CA THR A 266 24.56 -11.88 -60.75
C THR A 266 24.82 -13.34 -60.41
N SER A 267 25.76 -13.61 -59.51
CA SER A 267 26.07 -14.95 -59.03
C SER A 267 26.40 -14.89 -57.55
N LEU A 268 25.70 -15.71 -56.76
CA LEU A 268 25.94 -15.90 -55.33
C LEU A 268 26.91 -17.07 -55.07
N GLU A 269 27.46 -17.70 -56.12
CA GLU A 269 28.39 -18.82 -55.99
C GLU A 269 29.63 -18.41 -55.19
N GLY A 270 29.89 -19.10 -54.09
CA GLY A 270 31.04 -18.86 -53.20
C GLY A 270 30.81 -17.84 -52.07
N ILE A 271 29.62 -17.25 -51.94
CA ILE A 271 29.26 -16.43 -50.77
C ILE A 271 28.68 -17.35 -49.69
N SER A 272 29.42 -17.55 -48.59
CA SER A 272 28.91 -18.33 -47.45
C SER A 272 27.73 -17.60 -46.76
N PRO A 273 26.84 -18.31 -46.06
CA PRO A 273 25.76 -17.69 -45.28
C PRO A 273 26.26 -16.65 -44.27
N GLU A 274 27.42 -16.89 -43.64
CA GLU A 274 28.04 -15.94 -42.71
C GLU A 274 28.51 -14.67 -43.42
N ARG A 275 29.04 -14.80 -44.64
CA ARG A 275 29.45 -13.67 -45.45
C ARG A 275 28.25 -12.87 -45.94
N TYR A 276 27.15 -13.53 -46.29
CA TYR A 276 25.88 -12.87 -46.62
C TYR A 276 25.43 -11.96 -45.47
N SER A 277 25.38 -12.53 -44.25
CA SER A 277 25.06 -11.79 -43.03
C SER A 277 25.99 -10.58 -42.78
N GLY A 278 27.27 -10.70 -43.14
CA GLY A 278 28.27 -9.63 -43.03
C GLY A 278 28.10 -8.45 -43.99
N LEU A 279 27.30 -8.62 -45.05
CA LEU A 279 27.09 -7.58 -46.07
C LEU A 279 25.98 -6.58 -45.69
N TYR A 280 25.21 -6.83 -44.63
CA TYR A 280 24.17 -5.92 -44.15
C TYR A 280 24.74 -4.53 -43.82
N LYS A 281 24.23 -3.49 -44.49
CA LYS A 281 24.73 -2.09 -44.47
C LYS A 281 26.20 -1.89 -44.86
N SER A 282 26.90 -2.93 -45.33
CA SER A 282 28.27 -2.85 -45.86
C SER A 282 28.25 -2.44 -47.34
N PHE A 283 27.73 -1.25 -47.63
CA PHE A 283 27.50 -0.81 -49.02
C PHE A 283 28.77 -0.74 -49.88
N LEU A 284 29.94 -0.51 -49.30
CA LEU A 284 31.23 -0.53 -50.02
C LEU A 284 31.64 -1.95 -50.44
N GLU A 285 31.33 -2.95 -49.60
CA GLU A 285 31.58 -4.34 -49.94
C GLU A 285 30.57 -4.85 -50.97
N LEU A 286 29.30 -4.45 -50.84
CA LEU A 286 28.26 -4.70 -51.84
C LEU A 286 28.63 -4.08 -53.20
N ASP A 287 29.12 -2.84 -53.24
CA ASP A 287 29.62 -2.20 -54.47
C ASP A 287 30.71 -3.06 -55.13
N SER A 288 31.68 -3.51 -54.33
CA SER A 288 32.77 -4.36 -54.82
C SER A 288 32.25 -5.68 -55.39
N LEU A 289 31.26 -6.32 -54.75
CA LEU A 289 30.68 -7.59 -55.20
C LEU A 289 29.80 -7.44 -56.46
N ILE A 290 29.05 -6.34 -56.57
CA ILE A 290 28.12 -6.12 -57.68
C ILE A 290 28.87 -5.77 -58.98
N PHE A 291 30.00 -5.05 -58.87
CA PHE A 291 30.63 -4.38 -60.00
C PHE A 291 32.05 -4.89 -60.34
N LYS A 292 32.92 -5.22 -59.38
CA LYS A 292 34.34 -5.56 -59.69
C LYS A 292 34.52 -6.87 -60.47
N THR A 293 33.61 -7.84 -60.31
CA THR A 293 33.65 -9.13 -61.02
C THR A 293 33.16 -9.05 -62.47
N ARG A 294 32.46 -7.98 -62.86
CA ARG A 294 31.80 -7.86 -64.18
C ARG A 294 32.66 -7.28 -65.30
N HIS A 295 33.87 -6.81 -65.03
CA HIS A 295 34.79 -6.40 -66.09
C HIS A 295 35.18 -7.58 -67.01
N GLY A 296 35.17 -8.81 -66.48
CA GLY A 296 35.41 -10.04 -67.25
C GLY A 296 34.32 -10.31 -68.28
N ASP A 297 33.05 -10.02 -67.95
CA ASP A 297 31.90 -10.18 -68.86
C ASP A 297 31.94 -9.17 -70.02
N PHE A 298 32.66 -8.05 -69.86
CA PHE A 298 32.85 -7.04 -70.90
C PHE A 298 33.93 -7.43 -71.93
N LEU A 299 34.79 -8.40 -71.61
CA LEU A 299 35.78 -8.95 -72.54
C LEU A 299 35.10 -9.95 -73.51
N LEU A 300 34.16 -9.46 -74.31
CA LEU A 300 33.48 -10.25 -75.33
C LEU A 300 33.98 -9.92 -76.74
N GLU A 301 34.35 -10.99 -77.44
CA GLU A 301 34.67 -11.15 -78.87
C GLU A 301 35.74 -10.19 -79.46
N LYS A 302 36.80 -10.79 -80.02
CA LYS A 302 37.86 -10.05 -80.72
C LYS A 302 37.24 -9.20 -81.83
N ASN A 303 37.71 -7.96 -81.98
CA ASN A 303 37.28 -7.05 -83.04
C ASN A 303 37.18 -7.79 -84.39
N VAL A 304 36.06 -7.56 -85.09
CA VAL A 304 35.89 -8.02 -86.47
C VAL A 304 36.92 -7.29 -87.31
N LYS A 305 38.06 -7.92 -87.57
CA LYS A 305 39.05 -7.36 -88.49
C LYS A 305 38.47 -7.44 -89.90
N PRO A 306 38.49 -6.35 -90.68
CA PRO A 306 38.06 -6.42 -92.07
C PRO A 306 38.91 -7.45 -92.79
N ARG A 307 38.28 -8.51 -93.33
CA ARG A 307 38.94 -9.37 -94.31
C ARG A 307 38.92 -8.61 -95.62
N MET A 308 40.00 -7.91 -95.95
CA MET A 308 40.20 -7.47 -97.32
C MET A 308 40.50 -8.70 -98.18
N HIS A 309 39.46 -9.35 -98.70
CA HIS A 309 39.62 -10.21 -99.87
C HIS A 309 39.84 -9.31 -101.09
N GLY A 310 40.74 -9.75 -101.98
CA GLY A 310 41.26 -8.95 -103.10
C GLY A 310 40.14 -8.19 -103.82
N MET A 311 40.25 -6.86 -103.78
CA MET A 311 39.27 -5.96 -104.39
C MET A 311 39.50 -5.88 -105.91
N ASP A 312 38.56 -6.42 -106.69
CA ASP A 312 38.34 -5.99 -108.06
C ASP A 312 37.70 -4.58 -108.04
N GLY A 313 38.26 -3.65 -108.81
CA GLY A 313 38.22 -2.20 -108.61
C GLY A 313 36.90 -1.43 -108.77
N TYR A 314 35.74 -1.96 -108.34
CA TYR A 314 34.44 -1.26 -108.45
C TYR A 314 33.59 -1.23 -107.15
N ALA A 315 34.08 -1.74 -106.02
CA ALA A 315 33.31 -1.77 -104.76
C ALA A 315 33.78 -0.70 -103.76
N LEU A 316 32.86 0.12 -103.23
CA LEU A 316 33.12 1.10 -102.18
C LEU A 316 33.15 0.41 -100.79
N PRO A 317 34.29 0.38 -100.07
CA PRO A 317 34.35 -0.16 -98.72
C PRO A 317 33.72 0.81 -97.72
N GLN A 318 32.89 0.30 -96.81
CA GLN A 318 32.42 1.06 -95.65
C GLN A 318 33.52 1.14 -94.60
N GLU A 319 33.68 2.31 -94.00
CA GLU A 319 34.58 2.51 -92.86
C GLU A 319 33.97 1.89 -91.60
N ILE A 320 34.67 0.92 -90.99
CA ILE A 320 34.27 0.32 -89.73
C ILE A 320 35.04 1.03 -88.61
N PRO A 321 34.34 1.72 -87.68
CA PRO A 321 35.00 2.34 -86.53
C PRO A 321 35.69 1.28 -85.67
N ASP A 322 36.79 1.66 -85.04
CA ASP A 322 37.31 0.87 -83.92
C ASP A 322 36.26 0.87 -82.81
N VAL A 323 35.57 -0.25 -82.67
CA VAL A 323 34.59 -0.45 -81.61
C VAL A 323 35.35 -0.41 -80.28
N PRO A 324 34.99 0.46 -79.31
CA PRO A 324 35.75 0.61 -78.08
C PRO A 324 35.77 -0.68 -77.25
N GLN A 325 36.82 -1.51 -77.39
CA GLN A 325 37.06 -2.67 -76.53
C GLN A 325 37.67 -2.30 -75.17
N ASN A 326 37.61 -1.01 -74.82
CA ASN A 326 38.38 -0.47 -73.72
C ASN A 326 37.52 -0.51 -72.46
N LEU A 327 38.10 -0.98 -71.35
CA LEU A 327 37.49 -0.90 -70.01
C LEU A 327 37.30 0.55 -69.52
N ALA A 328 37.77 1.55 -70.28
CA ALA A 328 37.77 2.97 -69.94
C ALA A 328 36.40 3.54 -69.52
N PRO A 329 35.29 3.38 -70.28
CA PRO A 329 33.96 3.81 -69.84
C PRO A 329 33.52 3.17 -68.53
N LEU A 330 33.81 1.88 -68.31
CA LEU A 330 33.44 1.18 -67.07
C LEU A 330 34.25 1.71 -65.87
N VAL A 331 35.56 1.89 -66.02
CA VAL A 331 36.43 2.46 -64.97
C VAL A 331 36.02 3.90 -64.63
N GLU A 332 35.62 4.68 -65.63
CA GLU A 332 35.11 6.04 -65.40
C GLU A 332 33.76 6.02 -64.64
N MET A 333 32.84 5.13 -65.04
CA MET A 333 31.57 4.93 -64.32
C MET A 333 31.80 4.45 -62.87
N ASP A 334 32.75 3.55 -62.64
CA ASP A 334 33.11 3.07 -61.29
C ASP A 334 33.66 4.18 -60.42
N ARG A 335 34.49 5.08 -60.98
CA ARG A 335 34.98 6.25 -60.25
C ARG A 335 33.84 7.20 -59.88
N ILE A 336 32.93 7.47 -60.81
CA ILE A 336 31.76 8.33 -60.57
C ILE A 336 30.87 7.69 -59.49
N ARG A 337 30.54 6.40 -59.64
CA ARG A 337 29.69 5.67 -58.69
C ARG A 337 30.34 5.60 -57.31
N SER A 338 31.61 5.22 -57.23
CA SER A 338 32.33 5.12 -55.96
C SER A 338 32.40 6.48 -55.27
N ALA A 339 32.72 7.56 -56.00
CA ALA A 339 32.74 8.90 -55.43
C ALA A 339 31.36 9.32 -54.88
N ALA A 340 30.30 9.06 -55.64
CA ALA A 340 28.92 9.31 -55.18
C ALA A 340 28.60 8.48 -53.93
N LEU A 341 28.91 7.18 -53.92
CA LEU A 341 28.68 6.28 -52.80
C LEU A 341 29.34 6.74 -51.50
N HIS A 342 30.58 7.22 -51.57
CA HIS A 342 31.31 7.77 -50.41
C HIS A 342 30.70 9.08 -49.91
N SER A 343 30.07 9.86 -50.79
CA SER A 343 29.42 11.12 -50.44
C SER A 343 28.01 10.96 -49.88
N LEU A 344 27.35 9.81 -50.08
CA LEU A 344 25.97 9.58 -49.64
C LEU A 344 25.87 9.43 -48.11
N THR A 345 25.35 10.46 -47.45
CA THR A 345 25.03 10.46 -46.02
C THR A 345 23.54 10.20 -45.73
N GLY A 346 22.68 10.29 -46.75
CA GLY A 346 21.21 10.19 -46.62
C GLY A 346 20.52 11.55 -46.42
N ARG A 347 21.29 12.63 -46.24
CA ARG A 347 20.80 14.01 -46.06
C ARG A 347 20.62 14.75 -47.38
N GLU A 348 21.18 14.20 -48.45
CA GLU A 348 21.17 14.82 -49.76
C GLU A 348 19.76 14.81 -50.37
N ASP A 349 19.43 15.87 -51.10
CA ASP A 349 18.23 15.91 -51.94
C ASP A 349 18.36 14.90 -53.10
N ARG A 350 17.23 14.45 -53.63
CA ARG A 350 17.15 13.54 -54.79
C ARG A 350 17.96 14.05 -55.98
N LYS A 351 18.12 15.37 -56.10
CA LYS A 351 18.96 16.03 -57.10
C LYS A 351 20.40 15.48 -57.17
N CYS A 352 20.97 15.06 -56.05
CA CYS A 352 22.31 14.46 -56.04
C CYS A 352 22.38 13.16 -56.85
N ILE A 353 21.33 12.33 -56.76
CA ILE A 353 21.20 11.10 -57.55
C ILE A 353 20.94 11.44 -59.02
N GLU A 354 20.10 12.42 -59.31
CA GLU A 354 19.82 12.89 -60.67
C GLU A 354 21.08 13.42 -61.37
N GLU A 355 21.87 14.26 -60.69
CA GLU A 355 23.17 14.77 -61.16
C GLU A 355 24.16 13.64 -61.46
N THR A 356 24.22 12.63 -60.58
CA THR A 356 25.06 11.46 -60.80
C THR A 356 24.58 10.67 -62.03
N GLY A 357 23.26 10.54 -62.21
CA GLY A 357 22.65 9.94 -63.40
C GLY A 357 23.02 10.67 -64.69
N TYR A 358 23.00 12.00 -64.70
CA TYR A 358 23.46 12.80 -65.85
C TYR A 358 24.94 12.58 -66.15
N ARG A 359 25.80 12.51 -65.11
CA ARG A 359 27.24 12.20 -65.30
C ARG A 359 27.45 10.82 -65.91
N LEU A 360 26.74 9.80 -65.43
CA LEU A 360 26.82 8.44 -65.97
C LEU A 360 26.35 8.37 -67.43
N LYS A 361 25.22 9.02 -67.77
CA LYS A 361 24.75 9.13 -69.16
C LYS A 361 25.76 9.84 -70.06
N GLY A 362 26.39 10.91 -69.56
CA GLY A 362 27.45 11.61 -70.29
C GLY A 362 28.66 10.73 -70.61
N VAL A 363 29.00 9.74 -69.77
CA VAL A 363 30.03 8.74 -70.10
C VAL A 363 29.58 7.87 -71.29
N VAL A 364 28.34 7.38 -71.26
CA VAL A 364 27.76 6.58 -72.37
C VAL A 364 27.82 7.36 -73.67
N GLU A 365 27.46 8.64 -73.66
CA GLU A 365 27.45 9.49 -74.85
C GLU A 365 28.88 9.76 -75.35
N ARG A 366 29.80 10.19 -74.48
CA ARG A 366 31.18 10.54 -74.88
C ARG A 366 31.94 9.36 -75.50
N HIS A 367 31.81 8.17 -74.94
CA HIS A 367 32.56 7.00 -75.41
C HIS A 367 31.91 6.32 -76.64
N ASN A 368 30.61 6.58 -76.91
CA ASN A 368 29.92 5.99 -78.06
C ASN A 368 29.64 6.98 -79.21
N ALA A 369 29.73 8.31 -78.99
CA ALA A 369 29.35 9.32 -79.98
C ALA A 369 30.11 9.19 -81.30
N THR A 370 31.44 9.10 -81.26
CA THR A 370 32.28 9.01 -82.45
C THR A 370 31.96 7.78 -83.30
N ALA A 371 31.80 6.61 -82.65
CA ALA A 371 31.46 5.37 -83.33
C ALA A 371 30.03 5.41 -83.89
N ARG A 372 29.06 5.92 -83.11
CA ARG A 372 27.65 6.06 -83.52
C ARG A 372 27.49 7.01 -84.71
N ASP A 373 28.18 8.15 -84.71
CA ASP A 373 28.16 9.13 -85.79
C ASP A 373 28.78 8.54 -87.07
N LEU A 374 29.87 7.78 -86.95
CA LEU A 374 30.49 7.11 -88.08
C LEU A 374 29.60 6.01 -88.67
N PHE A 375 29.03 5.11 -87.86
CA PHE A 375 28.07 4.11 -88.34
C PHE A 375 26.89 4.78 -89.05
N SER A 376 26.33 5.85 -88.48
CA SER A 376 25.19 6.59 -89.06
C SER A 376 25.56 7.26 -90.40
N ARG A 377 26.75 7.88 -90.49
CA ARG A 377 27.24 8.51 -91.73
C ARG A 377 27.50 7.49 -92.83
N GLN A 378 28.06 6.31 -92.50
CA GLN A 378 28.35 5.26 -93.47
C GLN A 378 27.08 4.55 -93.96
N GLU A 379 26.06 4.44 -93.10
CA GLU A 379 24.71 4.00 -93.51
C GLU A 379 24.01 4.98 -94.43
N GLU A 380 24.06 6.28 -94.13
CA GLU A 380 23.45 7.28 -95.00
C GLU A 380 24.17 7.34 -96.36
N LYS A 381 25.50 7.18 -96.39
CA LYS A 381 26.28 7.04 -97.63
C LYS A 381 25.86 5.82 -98.44
N ALA A 382 25.69 4.66 -97.80
CA ALA A 382 25.23 3.45 -98.46
C ALA A 382 23.78 3.60 -98.97
N ARG A 383 22.89 4.20 -98.19
CA ARG A 383 21.49 4.46 -98.61
C ARG A 383 21.42 5.39 -99.83
N LEU A 384 22.23 6.45 -99.85
CA LEU A 384 22.30 7.41 -100.95
C LEU A 384 22.92 6.80 -102.22
N SER A 385 23.84 5.83 -102.11
CA SER A 385 24.38 5.13 -103.28
C SER A 385 23.35 4.17 -103.88
N THR A 386 22.58 3.45 -103.05
CA THR A 386 21.48 2.59 -103.51
C THR A 386 20.36 3.39 -104.19
N GLN A 387 19.99 4.57 -103.67
CA GLN A 387 18.98 5.44 -104.30
C GLN A 387 19.39 6.03 -105.65
N LYS A 388 20.70 6.18 -105.90
CA LYS A 388 21.24 6.68 -107.19
C LYS A 388 21.36 5.60 -108.28
N GLY A 389 20.79 4.40 -108.06
CA GLY A 389 20.80 3.32 -109.04
C GLY A 389 22.16 2.65 -109.26
N ARG A 390 23.16 2.95 -108.42
CA ARG A 390 24.44 2.23 -108.41
C ARG A 390 24.29 1.00 -107.51
N SER A 391 23.97 -0.14 -108.10
CA SER A 391 24.02 -1.44 -107.43
C SER A 391 25.48 -1.92 -107.31
N GLU A 392 26.37 -1.08 -106.79
CA GLU A 392 27.73 -1.51 -106.44
C GLU A 392 27.63 -2.27 -105.12
N ALA A 393 28.01 -3.56 -105.13
CA ALA A 393 28.08 -4.38 -103.93
C ALA A 393 29.06 -3.73 -102.95
N VAL A 394 28.61 -3.44 -101.73
CA VAL A 394 29.48 -2.92 -100.67
C VAL A 394 30.49 -4.02 -100.30
N ALA A 395 31.78 -3.72 -100.41
CA ALA A 395 32.84 -4.73 -100.36
C ALA A 395 32.94 -5.50 -99.02
N ASN A 396 32.44 -4.91 -97.94
CA ASN A 396 32.57 -5.41 -96.56
C ASN A 396 31.26 -5.29 -95.76
N GLU A 397 30.12 -5.46 -96.42
CA GLU A 397 28.78 -5.30 -95.82
C GLU A 397 28.55 -6.26 -94.64
N ALA A 398 28.98 -7.52 -94.77
CA ALA A 398 28.85 -8.53 -93.72
C ALA A 398 29.68 -8.16 -92.46
N GLU A 399 30.91 -7.69 -92.66
CA GLU A 399 31.78 -7.21 -91.58
C GLU A 399 31.23 -5.93 -90.93
N PHE A 400 30.66 -5.01 -91.71
CA PHE A 400 30.03 -3.79 -91.21
C PHE A 400 28.80 -4.10 -90.35
N ILE A 401 27.90 -4.98 -90.81
CA ILE A 401 26.72 -5.43 -90.04
C ILE A 401 27.15 -6.14 -88.75
N ALA A 402 28.17 -7.01 -88.82
CA ALA A 402 28.70 -7.70 -87.65
C ALA A 402 29.32 -6.72 -86.63
N ALA A 403 30.11 -5.76 -87.09
CA ALA A 403 30.71 -4.72 -86.24
C ALA A 403 29.67 -3.80 -85.61
N ARG A 404 28.61 -3.43 -86.35
CA ARG A 404 27.48 -2.66 -85.82
C ARG A 404 26.74 -3.44 -84.74
N LYS A 405 26.43 -4.72 -84.97
CA LYS A 405 25.76 -5.57 -83.97
C LYS A 405 26.61 -5.72 -82.70
N LEU A 406 27.93 -5.83 -82.84
CA LEU A 406 28.86 -5.84 -81.72
C LEU A 406 28.86 -4.49 -80.98
N PHE A 407 28.91 -3.37 -81.69
CA PHE A 407 28.82 -2.02 -81.11
C PHE A 407 27.49 -1.81 -80.37
N GLU A 408 26.36 -2.17 -80.95
CA GLU A 408 25.04 -2.06 -80.31
C GLU A 408 24.97 -2.91 -79.03
N LYS A 409 25.51 -4.14 -79.08
CA LYS A 409 25.61 -5.01 -77.90
C LYS A 409 26.48 -4.36 -76.81
N GLN A 410 27.65 -3.82 -77.14
CA GLN A 410 28.53 -3.17 -76.18
C GLN A 410 27.95 -1.85 -75.63
N ALA A 411 27.38 -1.00 -76.49
CA ALA A 411 26.72 0.24 -76.08
C ALA A 411 25.53 -0.05 -75.17
N SER A 412 24.74 -1.10 -75.47
CA SER A 412 23.64 -1.55 -74.61
C SER A 412 24.14 -2.05 -73.25
N PHE A 413 25.29 -2.74 -73.21
CA PHE A 413 25.90 -3.17 -71.95
C PHE A 413 26.39 -1.98 -71.12
N ILE A 414 27.08 -1.01 -71.73
CA ILE A 414 27.57 0.19 -71.02
C ILE A 414 26.38 1.00 -70.47
N ASP A 415 25.31 1.17 -71.25
CA ASP A 415 24.08 1.82 -70.77
C ASP A 415 23.42 1.04 -69.62
N ALA A 416 23.32 -0.28 -69.74
CA ALA A 416 22.80 -1.14 -68.67
C ALA A 416 23.67 -1.08 -67.40
N TYR A 417 24.99 -1.01 -67.53
CA TYR A 417 25.93 -0.85 -66.42
C TYR A 417 25.76 0.49 -65.71
N GLY A 418 25.59 1.58 -66.48
CA GLY A 418 25.27 2.91 -65.97
C GLY A 418 23.93 2.94 -65.22
N LYS A 419 22.88 2.33 -65.80
CA LYS A 419 21.56 2.19 -65.15
C LYS A 419 21.64 1.42 -63.84
N LYS A 420 22.33 0.27 -63.84
CA LYS A 420 22.54 -0.54 -62.64
C LYS A 420 23.34 0.18 -61.56
N SER A 421 24.34 0.97 -61.96
CA SER A 421 25.11 1.83 -61.04
C SER A 421 24.21 2.88 -60.37
N LEU A 422 23.31 3.50 -61.14
CA LEU A 422 22.35 4.46 -60.62
C LEU A 422 21.30 3.81 -59.71
N GLU A 423 20.78 2.64 -60.09
CA GLU A 423 19.84 1.85 -59.30
C GLU A 423 20.44 1.48 -57.93
N PHE A 424 21.70 1.03 -57.90
CA PHE A 424 22.40 0.76 -56.66
C PHE A 424 22.56 2.01 -55.78
N LEU A 425 22.95 3.16 -56.36
CA LEU A 425 23.07 4.41 -55.60
C LEU A 425 21.72 4.91 -55.08
N GLU A 426 20.65 4.78 -55.86
CA GLU A 426 19.29 5.15 -55.45
C GLU A 426 18.81 4.29 -54.28
N LEU A 427 19.10 2.99 -54.31
CA LEU A 427 18.85 2.07 -53.22
C LEU A 427 19.61 2.47 -51.95
N VAL A 428 20.92 2.74 -52.04
CA VAL A 428 21.73 3.15 -50.88
C VAL A 428 21.23 4.48 -50.31
N TRP A 429 20.85 5.42 -51.17
CA TRP A 429 20.28 6.69 -50.75
C TRP A 429 18.95 6.50 -50.02
N LYS A 430 18.00 5.72 -50.58
CA LYS A 430 16.72 5.41 -49.91
C LYS A 430 16.92 4.70 -48.57
N ALA A 431 17.89 3.79 -48.48
CA ALA A 431 18.22 3.06 -47.25
C ALA A 431 18.71 3.97 -46.12
N LYS A 432 19.41 5.06 -46.47
CA LYS A 432 19.98 6.03 -45.52
C LYS A 432 19.06 7.23 -45.26
N LYS A 433 18.11 7.52 -46.15
CA LYS A 433 17.22 8.68 -46.04
C LYS A 433 16.16 8.45 -44.96
N ILE A 434 15.98 9.46 -44.13
CA ILE A 434 14.88 9.55 -43.16
C ILE A 434 14.07 10.78 -43.49
N GLU A 435 12.77 10.60 -43.68
CA GLU A 435 11.87 11.71 -44.02
C GLU A 435 11.42 12.45 -42.76
N SER A 436 11.24 13.77 -42.88
CA SER A 436 10.88 14.64 -41.75
C SER A 436 9.58 14.20 -41.06
N PHE A 437 8.58 13.81 -41.86
CA PHE A 437 7.27 13.40 -41.36
C PHE A 437 7.35 12.10 -40.53
N GLU A 438 8.27 11.18 -40.85
CA GLU A 438 8.48 9.94 -40.09
C GLU A 438 9.00 10.26 -38.69
N ILE A 439 9.99 11.16 -38.60
CA ILE A 439 10.55 11.61 -37.33
C ILE A 439 9.46 12.29 -36.49
N MET A 440 8.62 13.12 -37.12
CA MET A 440 7.50 13.78 -36.46
C MET A 440 6.45 12.80 -35.96
N ASP A 441 6.09 11.77 -36.74
CA ASP A 441 5.15 10.73 -36.32
C ASP A 441 5.69 9.95 -35.11
N HIS A 442 6.96 9.53 -35.17
CA HIS A 442 7.64 8.88 -34.05
C HIS A 442 7.68 9.77 -32.80
N TYR A 443 7.93 11.07 -32.95
CA TYR A 443 7.95 11.99 -31.83
C TYR A 443 6.56 12.17 -31.21
N ARG A 444 5.51 12.32 -32.02
CA ARG A 444 4.12 12.40 -31.55
C ARG A 444 3.72 11.13 -30.80
N TYR A 445 4.06 9.97 -31.35
CA TYR A 445 3.82 8.69 -30.72
C TYR A 445 4.56 8.57 -29.37
N ARG A 446 5.84 8.98 -29.31
CA ARG A 446 6.63 9.05 -28.07
C ARG A 446 5.94 9.91 -27.01
N VAL A 447 5.43 11.09 -27.38
CA VAL A 447 4.70 11.98 -26.46
C VAL A 447 3.40 11.34 -25.97
N ALA A 448 2.63 10.71 -26.86
CA ALA A 448 1.39 10.02 -26.50
C ALA A 448 1.65 8.87 -25.50
N ARG A 449 2.61 7.99 -25.80
CA ARG A 449 3.04 6.91 -24.89
C ARG A 449 3.51 7.44 -23.54
N SER A 450 4.29 8.52 -23.54
CA SER A 450 4.74 9.19 -22.31
C SER A 450 3.57 9.66 -21.44
N ARG A 451 2.50 10.19 -22.06
CA ARG A 451 1.28 10.60 -21.35
C ARG A 451 0.56 9.40 -20.73
N GLU A 452 0.51 8.27 -21.43
CA GLU A 452 -0.09 7.04 -20.88
C GLU A 452 0.69 6.52 -19.66
N TYR A 453 2.03 6.53 -19.69
CA TYR A 453 2.85 6.13 -18.53
C TYR A 453 2.62 7.05 -17.32
N MET A 454 2.46 8.35 -17.55
CA MET A 454 2.12 9.30 -16.49
C MET A 454 0.74 9.03 -15.89
N GLN A 455 -0.26 8.81 -16.75
CA GLN A 455 -1.63 8.52 -16.32
C GLN A 455 -1.70 7.23 -15.50
N PHE A 456 -0.97 6.20 -15.92
CA PHE A 456 -0.84 4.95 -15.19
C PHE A 456 -0.32 5.15 -13.75
N ALA A 457 0.74 5.95 -13.59
CA ALA A 457 1.27 6.28 -12.26
C ALA A 457 0.26 7.07 -11.40
N VAL A 458 -0.54 7.94 -12.01
CA VAL A 458 -1.62 8.66 -11.30
C VAL A 458 -2.67 7.68 -10.80
N GLU A 459 -3.11 6.74 -11.64
CA GLU A 459 -4.11 5.73 -11.28
C GLU A 459 -3.61 4.86 -10.13
N LEU A 460 -2.37 4.35 -10.21
CA LEU A 460 -1.75 3.61 -9.10
C LEU A 460 -1.75 4.44 -7.81
N SER A 461 -1.33 5.71 -7.88
CA SER A 461 -1.27 6.58 -6.70
C SER A 461 -2.64 6.83 -6.06
N LYS A 462 -3.70 6.94 -6.89
CA LYS A 462 -5.08 7.15 -6.44
C LYS A 462 -5.63 5.90 -5.75
N GLU A 463 -5.38 4.72 -6.31
CA GLU A 463 -5.78 3.46 -5.69
C GLU A 463 -5.03 3.21 -4.38
N CYS A 464 -3.71 3.41 -4.37
CA CYS A 464 -2.90 3.27 -3.15
C CYS A 464 -3.36 4.22 -2.03
N ALA A 465 -3.90 5.40 -2.35
CA ALA A 465 -4.40 6.33 -1.34
C ALA A 465 -5.57 5.76 -0.52
N ARG A 466 -6.27 4.73 -1.04
CA ARG A 466 -7.33 4.00 -0.31
C ARG A 466 -6.77 3.14 0.81
N LEU A 467 -5.45 2.93 0.89
CA LEU A 467 -4.81 2.20 1.98
C LEU A 467 -4.73 2.99 3.30
N ALA A 468 -5.09 4.27 3.29
CA ALA A 468 -4.97 5.15 4.45
C ALA A 468 -5.68 4.67 5.74
N PRO A 469 -6.87 4.05 5.67
CA PRO A 469 -7.61 3.61 6.86
C PRO A 469 -7.14 2.27 7.45
N PHE A 470 -6.15 1.60 6.87
CA PHE A 470 -5.67 0.32 7.39
C PHE A 470 -4.57 0.56 8.43
N ASP A 471 -4.69 -0.13 9.57
CA ASP A 471 -3.79 -0.04 10.72
C ASP A 471 -2.62 -1.02 10.58
N ASP A 472 -1.66 -0.72 9.68
CA ASP A 472 -0.42 -1.49 9.53
C ASP A 472 0.79 -0.58 9.24
N ASN A 473 1.74 -0.51 10.19
CA ASN A 473 2.93 0.31 10.06
C ASN A 473 3.87 -0.11 8.92
N ARG A 474 3.95 -1.41 8.61
CA ARG A 474 4.75 -1.93 7.48
C ARG A 474 4.14 -1.47 6.16
N LEU A 475 2.82 -1.53 6.05
CA LEU A 475 2.07 -1.03 4.90
C LEU A 475 2.33 0.46 4.67
N HIS A 476 2.26 1.27 5.72
CA HIS A 476 2.50 2.71 5.62
C HIS A 476 3.95 3.04 5.22
N GLY A 477 4.93 2.28 5.72
CA GLY A 477 6.33 2.39 5.31
C GLY A 477 6.53 2.08 3.83
N ARG A 478 5.95 0.98 3.36
CA ARG A 478 5.93 0.56 1.94
C ARG A 478 5.35 1.64 1.03
N TYR A 479 4.17 2.16 1.37
CA TYR A 479 3.54 3.24 0.61
C TYR A 479 4.42 4.48 0.49
N ARG A 480 5.02 4.94 1.59
CA ARG A 480 5.91 6.12 1.58
C ARG A 480 7.14 5.88 0.69
N ALA A 481 7.75 4.71 0.78
CA ALA A 481 8.90 4.35 -0.04
C ALA A 481 8.55 4.32 -1.54
N ALA A 482 7.44 3.66 -1.89
CA ALA A 482 6.99 3.57 -3.28
C ALA A 482 6.66 4.95 -3.88
N MET A 483 6.00 5.83 -3.12
CA MET A 483 5.68 7.19 -3.56
C MET A 483 6.94 8.07 -3.71
N GLY A 484 7.93 7.92 -2.83
CA GLY A 484 9.21 8.63 -2.92
C GLY A 484 10.05 8.22 -4.12
N ALA A 485 9.88 6.98 -4.60
CA ALA A 485 10.65 6.42 -5.70
C ALA A 485 10.14 6.82 -7.10
N LEU A 486 9.00 7.50 -7.24
CA LEU A 486 8.42 7.87 -8.55
C LEU A 486 9.26 8.88 -9.37
N GLY A 487 10.26 9.51 -8.76
CA GLY A 487 11.17 10.48 -9.41
C GLY A 487 11.83 9.93 -10.69
N PRO A 488 12.53 8.78 -10.64
CA PRO A 488 13.08 8.06 -11.79
C PRO A 488 12.16 7.95 -13.01
N LEU A 489 10.86 7.62 -12.83
CA LEU A 489 9.91 7.54 -13.96
C LEU A 489 9.77 8.88 -14.67
N PHE A 490 9.59 9.96 -13.92
CA PHE A 490 9.49 11.30 -14.51
C PHE A 490 10.80 11.78 -15.13
N HIS A 491 11.94 11.35 -14.57
CA HIS A 491 13.24 11.61 -15.16
C HIS A 491 13.39 10.88 -16.51
N PHE A 492 13.06 9.59 -16.56
CA PHE A 492 13.04 8.78 -17.78
C PHE A 492 12.16 9.42 -18.87
N ILE A 493 10.93 9.80 -18.52
CA ILE A 493 10.04 10.48 -19.46
C ILE A 493 10.66 11.81 -19.92
N GLY A 494 11.15 12.64 -18.99
CA GLY A 494 11.73 13.94 -19.31
C GLY A 494 12.95 13.85 -20.24
N THR A 495 13.86 12.89 -20.01
CA THR A 495 15.05 12.70 -20.84
C THR A 495 14.70 12.11 -22.21
N SER A 496 13.68 11.26 -22.30
CA SER A 496 13.21 10.67 -23.55
C SER A 496 12.66 11.70 -24.55
N LEU A 497 12.16 12.85 -24.09
CA LEU A 497 11.60 13.90 -24.96
C LEU A 497 12.67 14.66 -25.76
N ASN A 498 13.95 14.39 -25.55
CA ASN A 498 15.02 14.98 -26.35
C ASN A 498 15.12 14.29 -27.72
N ILE A 499 15.25 15.09 -28.78
CA ILE A 499 15.57 14.58 -30.11
C ILE A 499 17.05 14.25 -30.15
N GLU A 500 17.38 13.12 -30.75
CA GLU A 500 18.75 12.72 -31.06
C GLU A 500 19.40 13.74 -32.00
N ARG A 501 20.63 14.17 -31.69
CA ARG A 501 21.35 15.20 -32.49
C ARG A 501 21.50 14.84 -33.96
N GLU A 502 21.56 13.54 -34.25
CA GLU A 502 21.69 12.98 -35.60
C GLU A 502 20.44 13.15 -36.46
N LEU A 503 19.26 13.31 -35.83
CA LEU A 503 17.98 13.48 -36.52
C LEU A 503 17.67 14.95 -36.85
N LEU A 504 18.31 15.90 -36.15
CA LEU A 504 18.08 17.34 -36.35
C LEU A 504 18.26 17.83 -37.80
N PRO A 505 19.27 17.36 -38.58
CA PRO A 505 19.44 17.80 -39.96
C PRO A 505 18.32 17.40 -40.91
N TYR A 506 17.48 16.42 -40.56
CA TYR A 506 16.35 15.94 -41.37
C TYR A 506 15.05 16.69 -41.08
N LEU A 507 15.05 17.61 -40.12
CA LEU A 507 13.87 18.33 -39.67
C LEU A 507 13.79 19.72 -40.29
N ALA A 508 12.61 20.09 -40.80
CA ALA A 508 12.35 21.46 -41.20
C ALA A 508 12.25 22.38 -39.97
N VAL A 509 12.44 23.69 -40.17
CA VAL A 509 12.36 24.69 -39.09
C VAL A 509 11.01 24.64 -38.36
N ASN A 510 9.92 24.45 -39.10
CA ASN A 510 8.57 24.32 -38.55
C ASN A 510 8.38 23.04 -37.73
N ASP A 511 9.01 21.94 -38.11
CA ASP A 511 8.97 20.68 -37.37
C ASP A 511 9.73 20.78 -36.05
N ILE A 512 10.90 21.44 -36.06
CA ILE A 512 11.67 21.74 -34.85
C ILE A 512 10.83 22.60 -33.89
N ALA A 513 10.14 23.62 -34.40
CA ALA A 513 9.24 24.45 -33.59
C ALA A 513 8.09 23.62 -32.99
N THR A 514 7.48 22.74 -33.78
CA THR A 514 6.41 21.84 -33.34
C THR A 514 6.88 20.90 -32.25
N ILE A 515 8.06 20.29 -32.39
CA ILE A 515 8.64 19.41 -31.36
C ILE A 515 8.88 20.19 -30.06
N ARG A 516 9.41 21.41 -30.12
CA ARG A 516 9.59 22.26 -28.93
C ARG A 516 8.25 22.54 -28.24
N GLY A 517 7.19 22.80 -29.00
CA GLY A 517 5.82 22.94 -28.48
C GLY A 517 5.35 21.69 -27.75
N LEU A 518 5.38 20.53 -28.42
CA LEU A 518 4.98 19.24 -27.85
C LEU A 518 5.79 18.86 -26.60
N LYS A 519 7.10 19.13 -26.61
CA LYS A 519 7.98 18.94 -25.44
C LYS A 519 7.53 19.80 -24.27
N THR A 520 7.24 21.08 -24.53
CA THR A 520 6.82 22.04 -23.50
C THR A 520 5.48 21.63 -22.88
N GLU A 521 4.50 21.24 -23.71
CA GLU A 521 3.23 20.69 -23.24
C GLU A 521 3.41 19.44 -22.38
N CYS A 522 4.27 18.51 -22.82
CA CYS A 522 4.53 17.27 -22.08
C CYS A 522 5.24 17.55 -20.74
N ILE A 523 6.18 18.49 -20.69
CA ILE A 523 6.79 18.95 -19.43
C ILE A 523 5.75 19.59 -18.50
N GLY A 524 4.81 20.37 -19.05
CA GLY A 524 3.66 20.88 -18.31
C GLY A 524 2.82 19.74 -17.71
N ALA A 525 2.55 18.70 -18.50
CA ALA A 525 1.84 17.50 -18.06
C ALA A 525 2.60 16.74 -16.96
N ILE A 526 3.94 16.62 -17.03
CA ILE A 526 4.76 16.03 -15.95
C ILE A 526 4.53 16.76 -14.63
N ASN A 527 4.53 18.11 -14.65
CA ASN A 527 4.34 18.91 -13.44
C ASN A 527 2.91 18.78 -12.88
N SER A 528 1.89 18.79 -13.75
CA SER A 528 0.50 18.53 -13.35
C SER A 528 0.32 17.12 -12.73
N THR A 529 0.97 16.12 -13.34
CA THR A 529 0.99 14.73 -12.85
C THR A 529 1.62 14.64 -11.46
N ARG A 530 2.78 15.28 -11.26
CA ARG A 530 3.43 15.37 -9.94
C ARG A 530 2.51 16.03 -8.90
N GLY A 531 1.77 17.08 -9.30
CA GLY A 531 0.76 17.71 -8.47
C GLY A 531 -0.36 16.74 -8.06
N SER A 532 -0.88 15.97 -9.01
CA SER A 532 -1.92 14.96 -8.76
C SER A 532 -1.45 13.86 -7.80
N ILE A 533 -0.23 13.35 -7.98
CA ILE A 533 0.37 12.33 -7.11
C ILE A 533 0.62 12.87 -5.71
N ARG A 534 1.11 14.12 -5.57
CA ARG A 534 1.21 14.81 -4.27
C ARG A 534 -0.17 14.98 -3.63
N GLY A 535 -1.21 15.27 -4.41
CA GLY A 535 -2.59 15.33 -3.96
C GLY A 535 -3.07 13.99 -3.37
N SER A 536 -2.79 12.87 -4.05
CA SER A 536 -3.06 11.51 -3.55
C SER A 536 -2.30 11.22 -2.26
N PHE A 537 -1.02 11.60 -2.17
CA PHE A 537 -0.21 11.45 -0.96
C PHE A 537 -0.76 12.26 0.22
N ALA A 538 -1.17 13.51 -0.03
CA ALA A 538 -1.80 14.34 0.99
C ALA A 538 -3.17 13.79 1.42
N LYS A 539 -3.96 13.25 0.48
CA LYS A 539 -5.23 12.55 0.78
C LYS A 539 -4.98 11.33 1.67
N TYR A 540 -3.95 10.56 1.39
CA TYR A 540 -3.52 9.43 2.22
C TYR A 540 -3.15 9.88 3.64
N GLY A 541 -2.31 10.91 3.76
CA GLY A 541 -1.93 11.49 5.06
C GLY A 541 -3.15 11.94 5.89
N ARG A 542 -4.08 12.69 5.28
CA ARG A 542 -5.34 13.09 5.93
C ARG A 542 -6.20 11.90 6.34
N GLY A 543 -6.32 10.88 5.49
CA GLY A 543 -7.08 9.66 5.80
C GLY A 543 -6.49 8.91 6.99
N ARG A 544 -5.16 8.82 7.06
CA ARG A 544 -4.45 8.19 8.18
C ARG A 544 -4.63 8.99 9.47
N SER A 545 -4.44 10.31 9.43
CA SER A 545 -4.68 11.17 10.61
C SER A 545 -6.10 11.05 11.13
N ARG A 546 -7.12 11.03 10.25
CA ARG A 546 -8.51 10.81 10.65
C ARG A 546 -8.75 9.46 11.32
N THR A 547 -8.06 8.42 10.87
CA THR A 547 -8.17 7.07 11.44
C THR A 547 -7.55 7.05 12.84
N LEU A 548 -6.34 7.59 12.99
CA LEU A 548 -5.66 7.73 14.28
C LEU A 548 -6.45 8.63 15.27
N GLU A 549 -7.04 9.72 14.79
CA GLU A 549 -7.91 10.58 15.59
C GLU A 549 -9.21 9.87 15.99
N GLY A 550 -9.79 9.08 15.08
CA GLY A 550 -10.97 8.25 15.34
C GLY A 550 -10.71 7.21 16.43
N GLU A 551 -9.60 6.48 16.31
CA GLU A 551 -9.14 5.52 17.32
C GLU A 551 -8.87 6.20 18.67
N SER A 552 -8.19 7.35 18.65
CA SER A 552 -7.94 8.13 19.88
C SER A 552 -9.24 8.60 20.54
N LYS A 553 -10.22 9.07 19.76
CA LYS A 553 -11.54 9.48 20.29
C LYS A 553 -12.35 8.29 20.81
N ALA A 554 -12.34 7.16 20.10
CA ALA A 554 -13.00 5.94 20.55
C ALA A 554 -12.42 5.46 21.87
N ARG A 555 -11.08 5.46 21.99
CA ARG A 555 -10.36 5.12 23.22
C ARG A 555 -10.72 6.05 24.38
N LYS A 556 -10.77 7.37 24.17
CA LYS A 556 -11.18 8.33 25.21
C LYS A 556 -12.61 8.10 25.69
N ARG A 557 -13.56 7.90 24.77
CA ARG A 557 -14.97 7.59 25.13
C ARG A 557 -15.08 6.30 25.94
N LEU A 558 -14.22 5.34 25.66
CA LEU A 558 -14.19 4.08 26.38
C LEU A 558 -13.61 4.23 27.79
N GLU A 559 -12.50 4.97 27.94
CA GLU A 559 -11.95 5.36 29.24
C GLU A 559 -12.99 6.10 30.09
N GLU A 560 -13.76 7.01 29.49
CA GLU A 560 -14.89 7.70 30.13
C GLU A 560 -15.99 6.74 30.58
N THR A 561 -16.32 5.74 29.75
CA THR A 561 -17.35 4.73 30.06
C THR A 561 -16.92 3.84 31.23
N ILE A 562 -15.67 3.36 31.21
CA ILE A 562 -15.10 2.55 32.31
C ILE A 562 -15.11 3.36 33.60
N ALA A 563 -14.65 4.62 33.55
CA ALA A 563 -14.60 5.50 34.71
C ALA A 563 -16.00 5.70 35.33
N HIS A 564 -17.01 5.98 34.51
CA HIS A 564 -18.39 6.17 34.97
C HIS A 564 -18.95 4.91 35.63
N VAL A 565 -18.86 3.77 34.96
CA VAL A 565 -19.40 2.50 35.44
C VAL A 565 -18.76 2.06 36.77
N GLU A 566 -17.45 2.29 36.96
CA GLU A 566 -16.76 1.96 38.21
C GLU A 566 -17.10 2.89 39.37
N ILE A 567 -17.21 4.20 39.11
CA ILE A 567 -17.57 5.19 40.11
C ILE A 567 -18.99 4.96 40.62
N ASP A 568 -19.93 4.72 39.69
CA ASP A 568 -21.32 4.41 40.01
C ASP A 568 -21.45 3.16 40.85
N ALA A 569 -20.71 2.09 40.52
CA ALA A 569 -20.74 0.85 41.28
C ALA A 569 -20.25 1.02 42.73
N LEU A 570 -19.18 1.80 42.94
CA LEU A 570 -18.64 2.11 44.27
C LEU A 570 -19.57 3.02 45.07
N ALA A 571 -20.13 4.05 44.44
CA ALA A 571 -21.08 4.98 45.07
C ALA A 571 -22.38 4.27 45.46
N LYS A 572 -22.92 3.43 44.57
CA LYS A 572 -24.13 2.62 44.84
C LYS A 572 -23.90 1.62 45.97
N ARG A 573 -22.75 0.93 45.99
CA ARG A 573 -22.38 0.03 47.11
C ARG A 573 -22.32 0.77 48.45
N ALA A 574 -21.68 1.94 48.49
CA ALA A 574 -21.61 2.73 49.71
C ALA A 574 -23.01 3.18 50.17
N SER A 575 -23.85 3.61 49.23
CA SER A 575 -25.22 4.07 49.51
C SER A 575 -26.14 2.95 49.98
N GLU A 576 -26.09 1.77 49.35
CA GLU A 576 -26.88 0.59 49.74
C GLU A 576 -26.48 0.09 51.15
N CYS A 577 -25.18 0.04 51.46
CA CYS A 577 -24.71 -0.32 52.80
C CYS A 577 -25.15 0.71 53.86
N ALA A 578 -25.11 2.00 53.53
CA ALA A 578 -25.55 3.07 54.40
C ALA A 578 -27.08 3.10 54.61
N ALA A 579 -27.85 2.78 53.57
CA ALA A 579 -29.30 2.62 53.66
C ALA A 579 -29.67 1.47 54.61
N LEU A 580 -29.07 0.29 54.42
CA LEU A 580 -29.30 -0.84 55.32
C LEU A 580 -28.86 -0.53 56.75
N TYR A 581 -27.75 0.20 56.94
CA TYR A 581 -27.31 0.63 58.26
C TYR A 581 -28.36 1.51 58.96
N ARG A 582 -29.01 2.42 58.22
CA ARG A 582 -30.07 3.30 58.74
C ARG A 582 -31.33 2.54 59.16
N GLU A 583 -31.71 1.51 58.39
CA GLU A 583 -32.88 0.68 58.66
C GLU A 583 -32.73 -0.23 59.89
N LEU A 584 -31.51 -0.42 60.38
CA LEU A 584 -31.22 -1.16 61.60
C LEU A 584 -31.41 -0.24 62.83
N SER A 585 -32.66 -0.08 63.27
CA SER A 585 -33.04 0.77 64.42
C SER A 585 -33.46 0.00 65.68
N TYR A 586 -33.58 -1.33 65.62
CA TYR A 586 -34.17 -2.10 66.71
C TYR A 586 -33.38 -1.98 68.02
N ALA A 587 -32.04 -1.92 67.96
CA ALA A 587 -31.23 -1.65 69.15
C ALA A 587 -31.49 -0.26 69.76
N ALA A 588 -31.75 0.77 68.94
CA ALA A 588 -32.06 2.11 69.42
C ALA A 588 -33.39 2.12 70.18
N ASP A 589 -34.42 1.50 69.60
CA ASP A 589 -35.76 1.41 70.17
C ASP A 589 -35.77 0.58 71.46
N ALA A 590 -35.06 -0.56 71.47
CA ALA A 590 -34.96 -1.44 72.65
C ALA A 590 -34.20 -0.78 73.81
N LEU A 591 -33.11 -0.05 73.53
CA LEU A 591 -32.35 0.70 74.53
C LEU A 591 -33.14 1.89 75.08
N ALA A 592 -33.91 2.59 74.24
CA ALA A 592 -34.79 3.67 74.68
C ALA A 592 -35.92 3.13 75.57
N GLY A 593 -36.56 2.02 75.18
CA GLY A 593 -37.55 1.33 76.00
C GLY A 593 -36.98 0.86 77.35
N TYR A 594 -35.75 0.36 77.35
CA TYR A 594 -35.01 0.04 78.58
C TYR A 594 -34.86 1.28 79.48
N ALA A 595 -34.41 2.41 78.92
CA ALA A 595 -34.18 3.64 79.69
C ALA A 595 -35.49 4.20 80.29
N VAL A 596 -36.58 4.21 79.51
CA VAL A 596 -37.92 4.61 79.99
C VAL A 596 -38.36 3.73 81.15
N ARG A 597 -38.18 2.41 81.04
CA ARG A 597 -38.59 1.46 82.07
C ARG A 597 -37.76 1.61 83.36
N LEU A 598 -36.45 1.77 83.24
CA LEU A 598 -35.60 2.03 84.41
C LEU A 598 -36.00 3.34 85.10
N ASN A 599 -36.26 4.41 84.35
CA ASN A 599 -36.68 5.69 84.92
C ASN A 599 -38.03 5.56 85.65
N ALA A 600 -39.00 4.84 85.08
CA ALA A 600 -40.28 4.57 85.74
C ALA A 600 -40.07 3.84 87.07
N LEU A 601 -39.29 2.75 87.09
CA LEU A 601 -38.98 2.00 88.31
C LEU A 601 -38.17 2.83 89.32
N HIS A 602 -37.33 3.75 88.85
CA HIS A 602 -36.57 4.65 89.71
C HIS A 602 -37.45 5.73 90.36
N GLU A 603 -38.47 6.24 89.66
CA GLU A 603 -39.45 7.17 90.21
C GLU A 603 -40.46 6.46 91.14
N GLU A 604 -40.92 5.24 90.80
CA GLU A 604 -41.69 4.38 91.71
C GLU A 604 -40.92 4.11 93.01
N ALA A 605 -39.65 3.71 92.88
CA ALA A 605 -38.77 3.48 94.02
C ALA A 605 -38.50 4.74 94.85
N LYS A 606 -38.60 5.96 94.29
CA LYS A 606 -38.49 7.22 95.05
C LYS A 606 -39.79 7.55 95.79
N ASN A 607 -40.94 7.39 95.15
CA ASN A 607 -42.28 7.77 95.66
C ASN A 607 -42.91 6.76 96.65
N ASP A 608 -42.09 5.94 97.31
CA ASP A 608 -42.51 4.94 98.32
C ASP A 608 -43.47 3.82 97.83
N ALA A 609 -43.57 3.60 96.52
CA ALA A 609 -44.28 2.45 95.95
C ALA A 609 -43.30 1.30 95.66
N LEU A 610 -43.30 0.26 96.50
CA LEU A 610 -42.57 -0.98 96.26
C LEU A 610 -43.41 -1.88 95.35
N SER A 611 -43.17 -1.85 94.04
CA SER A 611 -43.81 -2.76 93.09
C SER A 611 -43.09 -4.12 93.06
N ASP A 612 -43.85 -5.21 92.85
CA ASP A 612 -43.33 -6.58 92.72
C ASP A 612 -42.24 -6.71 91.64
N GLU A 613 -42.26 -5.79 90.66
CA GLU A 613 -41.32 -5.72 89.55
C GLU A 613 -39.94 -5.21 89.98
N ILE A 614 -39.85 -4.31 90.98
CA ILE A 614 -38.57 -3.85 91.55
C ILE A 614 -37.89 -4.98 92.32
N GLU A 615 -38.66 -5.75 93.10
CA GLU A 615 -38.16 -6.93 93.80
C GLU A 615 -37.71 -8.01 92.83
N TYR A 616 -38.49 -8.24 91.76
CA TYR A 616 -38.14 -9.20 90.71
C TYR A 616 -36.84 -8.82 89.98
N ALA A 617 -36.66 -7.55 89.59
CA ALA A 617 -35.43 -7.05 88.97
C ALA A 617 -34.22 -7.19 89.91
N ALA A 618 -34.41 -6.90 91.20
CA ALA A 618 -33.36 -6.98 92.22
C ALA A 618 -32.92 -8.43 92.48
N LYS A 619 -33.87 -9.38 92.48
CA LYS A 619 -33.61 -10.81 92.68
C LYS A 619 -32.94 -11.46 91.46
N MET A 620 -33.35 -11.07 90.25
CA MET A 620 -32.78 -11.58 89.00
C MET A 620 -31.46 -10.91 88.61
N GLY A 621 -31.13 -9.76 89.22
CA GLY A 621 -29.91 -8.99 88.90
C GLY A 621 -29.91 -8.39 87.49
N SER A 622 -31.08 -8.23 86.88
CA SER A 622 -31.28 -7.75 85.50
C SER A 622 -32.68 -7.16 85.35
N LEU A 623 -32.82 -6.08 84.57
CA LEU A 623 -34.10 -5.50 84.19
C LEU A 623 -34.62 -6.05 82.86
N VAL A 624 -33.78 -6.74 82.08
CA VAL A 624 -34.12 -7.24 80.74
C VAL A 624 -35.42 -8.06 80.70
N PRO A 625 -35.69 -9.00 81.62
CA PRO A 625 -36.92 -9.80 81.59
C PRO A 625 -38.22 -8.99 81.75
N LEU A 626 -38.14 -7.77 82.29
CA LEU A 626 -39.28 -6.88 82.52
C LEU A 626 -39.59 -5.97 81.33
N ILE A 627 -38.77 -6.01 80.27
CA ILE A 627 -38.91 -5.16 79.10
C ILE A 627 -39.51 -5.99 77.96
N LYS A 628 -40.77 -5.70 77.63
CA LYS A 628 -41.50 -6.41 76.58
C LYS A 628 -40.76 -6.30 75.24
N GLY A 629 -40.44 -7.45 74.65
CA GLY A 629 -39.81 -7.53 73.34
C GLY A 629 -38.31 -7.25 73.33
N PHE A 630 -37.62 -7.22 74.48
CA PHE A 630 -36.16 -7.04 74.52
C PHE A 630 -35.42 -8.35 74.17
N ASP A 631 -35.02 -8.49 72.91
CA ASP A 631 -34.21 -9.60 72.40
C ASP A 631 -32.73 -9.23 72.28
N ARG A 632 -31.90 -9.77 73.17
CA ARG A 632 -30.45 -9.56 73.18
C ARG A 632 -29.75 -10.16 71.96
N ALA A 633 -30.14 -11.35 71.51
CA ALA A 633 -29.52 -12.00 70.36
C ALA A 633 -29.77 -11.21 69.07
N ARG A 634 -30.93 -10.56 68.95
CA ARG A 634 -31.24 -9.64 67.86
C ARG A 634 -30.39 -8.37 67.92
N ILE A 635 -30.17 -7.78 69.10
CA ILE A 635 -29.26 -6.62 69.27
C ILE A 635 -27.82 -7.00 68.91
N ASP A 636 -27.34 -8.17 69.34
CA ASP A 636 -25.98 -8.63 69.03
C ASP A 636 -25.81 -8.88 67.51
N ARG A 637 -26.82 -9.47 66.85
CA ARG A 637 -26.86 -9.63 65.39
C ARG A 637 -26.86 -8.28 64.66
N GLU A 638 -27.65 -7.33 65.14
CA GLU A 638 -27.71 -5.97 64.60
C GLU A 638 -26.37 -5.26 64.75
N TYR A 639 -25.72 -5.36 65.91
CA TYR A 639 -24.41 -4.77 66.16
C TYR A 639 -23.31 -5.35 65.27
N LEU A 640 -23.27 -6.68 65.11
CA LEU A 640 -22.34 -7.34 64.18
C LEU A 640 -22.60 -6.90 62.73
N THR A 641 -23.87 -6.76 62.34
CA THR A 641 -24.27 -6.28 61.01
C THR A 641 -23.88 -4.82 60.79
N LYS A 642 -24.15 -3.92 61.74
CA LYS A 642 -23.73 -2.52 61.69
C LYS A 642 -22.21 -2.40 61.55
N ARG A 643 -21.44 -3.15 62.34
CA ARG A 643 -19.97 -3.17 62.26
C ARG A 643 -19.47 -3.68 60.91
N TYR A 644 -20.13 -4.69 60.35
CA TYR A 644 -19.85 -5.18 59.01
C TYR A 644 -20.09 -4.09 57.95
N LEU A 645 -21.28 -3.48 57.94
CA LEU A 645 -21.68 -2.43 57.00
C LEU A 645 -20.79 -1.19 57.10
N VAL A 646 -20.37 -0.79 58.31
CA VAL A 646 -19.42 0.33 58.50
C VAL A 646 -18.07 0.04 57.83
N ASN A 647 -17.55 -1.18 57.95
CA ASN A 647 -16.27 -1.54 57.33
C ASN A 647 -16.38 -1.58 55.80
N GLU A 648 -17.46 -2.14 55.27
CA GLU A 648 -17.70 -2.20 53.82
C GLU A 648 -17.92 -0.80 53.24
N THR A 649 -18.72 0.04 53.89
CA THR A 649 -18.97 1.42 53.45
C THR A 649 -17.69 2.23 53.46
N ARG A 650 -16.87 2.15 54.52
CA ARG A 650 -15.56 2.83 54.58
C ARG A 650 -14.62 2.36 53.47
N THR A 651 -14.61 1.07 53.18
CA THR A 651 -13.77 0.49 52.12
C THR A 651 -14.23 0.97 50.74
N ALA A 652 -15.54 0.99 50.49
CA ALA A 652 -16.12 1.50 49.24
C ALA A 652 -15.83 3.00 49.05
N LEU A 653 -16.03 3.83 50.08
CA LEU A 653 -15.76 5.27 50.03
C LEU A 653 -14.28 5.61 49.87
N ALA A 654 -13.39 4.90 50.56
CA ALA A 654 -11.94 5.11 50.40
C ALA A 654 -11.48 4.82 48.96
N ARG A 655 -12.07 3.79 48.33
CA ARG A 655 -11.81 3.45 46.93
C ARG A 655 -12.42 4.46 45.98
N LEU A 656 -13.67 4.87 46.21
CA LEU A 656 -14.34 5.92 45.45
C LEU A 656 -13.49 7.20 45.43
N LYS A 657 -13.04 7.68 46.59
CA LYS A 657 -12.14 8.84 46.73
C LYS A 657 -10.79 8.66 46.01
N THR A 658 -10.31 7.43 45.87
CA THR A 658 -9.06 7.12 45.18
C THR A 658 -9.27 7.12 43.66
N MET A 659 -10.36 6.53 43.18
CA MET A 659 -10.70 6.46 41.75
C MET A 659 -11.08 7.83 41.19
N LEU A 660 -11.84 8.65 41.92
CA LEU A 660 -12.14 10.03 41.53
C LEU A 660 -10.85 10.86 41.36
N ARG A 661 -9.91 10.74 42.30
CA ARG A 661 -8.60 11.41 42.20
C ARG A 661 -7.78 10.91 41.00
N PHE A 662 -7.81 9.60 40.73
CA PHE A 662 -7.11 9.00 39.61
C PHE A 662 -7.66 9.50 38.26
N TYR A 663 -8.97 9.42 38.04
CA TYR A 663 -9.60 9.86 36.79
C TYR A 663 -9.46 11.37 36.57
N LYS A 664 -9.60 12.17 37.63
CA LYS A 664 -9.35 13.61 37.58
C LYS A 664 -7.91 13.95 37.20
N LYS A 665 -6.92 13.22 37.74
CA LYS A 665 -5.49 13.41 37.40
C LYS A 665 -5.20 13.05 35.94
N ASN A 666 -5.90 12.08 35.39
CA ASN A 666 -5.74 11.64 34.00
C ASN A 666 -6.60 12.41 32.99
N GLY A 667 -7.39 13.38 33.45
CA GLY A 667 -8.24 14.21 32.60
C GLY A 667 -9.46 13.47 32.01
N THR A 668 -9.87 12.35 32.61
CA THR A 668 -11.07 11.59 32.20
C THR A 668 -12.29 12.14 32.95
N PRO A 669 -13.27 12.75 32.25
CA PRO A 669 -14.47 13.24 32.91
C PRO A 669 -15.35 12.07 33.37
N VAL A 670 -15.84 12.16 34.60
CA VAL A 670 -16.82 11.20 35.16
C VAL A 670 -18.18 11.88 35.15
N ARG A 671 -19.16 11.26 34.51
CA ARG A 671 -20.55 11.73 34.52
C ARG A 671 -21.19 11.41 35.87
N ASP A 672 -22.00 12.34 36.39
CA ASP A 672 -22.75 12.18 37.65
C ASP A 672 -21.86 11.83 38.86
N GLU A 673 -20.68 12.48 38.96
CA GLU A 673 -19.76 12.32 40.08
C GLU A 673 -20.48 12.60 41.43
N PRO A 674 -20.40 11.69 42.42
CA PRO A 674 -21.00 11.90 43.72
C PRO A 674 -20.38 13.14 44.38
N SER A 675 -21.23 14.05 44.82
CA SER A 675 -20.82 15.30 45.44
C SER A 675 -20.07 15.06 46.76
N VAL A 676 -19.20 16.00 47.13
CA VAL A 676 -18.50 15.97 48.42
C VAL A 676 -19.50 15.88 49.58
N GLY A 677 -20.64 16.57 49.46
CA GLY A 677 -21.73 16.55 50.44
C GLY A 677 -22.41 15.18 50.59
N GLU A 678 -22.61 14.44 49.49
CA GLU A 678 -23.17 13.07 49.54
C GLU A 678 -22.20 12.10 50.22
N ILE A 679 -20.91 12.18 49.88
CA ILE A 679 -19.87 11.36 50.50
C ILE A 679 -19.77 11.64 52.01
N GLU A 680 -19.72 12.92 52.40
CA GLU A 680 -19.71 13.32 53.81
C GLU A 680 -21.01 12.93 54.54
N GLY A 681 -22.15 12.99 53.86
CA GLY A 681 -23.44 12.55 54.40
C GLY A 681 -23.44 11.06 54.75
N ILE A 682 -22.89 10.22 53.88
CA ILE A 682 -22.71 8.79 54.15
C ILE A 682 -21.72 8.57 55.31
N GLU A 683 -20.60 9.30 55.34
CA GLU A 683 -19.60 9.21 56.42
C GLU A 683 -20.17 9.59 57.79
N LYS A 684 -20.99 10.66 57.86
CA LYS A 684 -21.68 11.08 59.08
C LYS A 684 -22.69 10.04 59.54
N LEU A 685 -23.46 9.47 58.61
CA LEU A 685 -24.48 8.46 58.93
C LEU A 685 -23.89 7.22 59.58
N ILE A 686 -22.81 6.67 59.02
CA ILE A 686 -22.16 5.46 59.57
C ILE A 686 -21.30 5.75 60.81
N ALA A 687 -21.08 7.02 61.15
CA ALA A 687 -20.37 7.44 62.36
C ALA A 687 -21.28 7.61 63.57
N MET A 688 -22.60 7.70 63.37
CA MET A 688 -23.58 7.74 64.44
C MET A 688 -23.51 6.45 65.27
N LYS A 689 -23.45 6.57 66.60
CA LYS A 689 -23.46 5.42 67.50
C LYS A 689 -24.85 5.29 68.11
N THR A 690 -25.36 4.07 68.17
CA THR A 690 -26.56 3.80 68.96
C THR A 690 -26.19 3.83 70.43
N ALA A 691 -26.57 4.89 71.13
CA ALA A 691 -26.32 5.00 72.56
C ALA A 691 -27.46 5.77 73.23
N VAL A 692 -27.85 5.31 74.42
CA VAL A 692 -28.90 5.92 75.24
C VAL A 692 -28.34 6.18 76.62
N LYS A 693 -28.63 7.35 77.17
CA LYS A 693 -28.26 7.69 78.54
C LYS A 693 -29.18 6.97 79.52
N ILE A 694 -28.59 6.21 80.43
CA ILE A 694 -29.26 5.42 81.44
C ILE A 694 -28.74 5.88 82.79
N ASP A 695 -29.50 6.80 83.41
CA ASP A 695 -29.11 7.46 84.65
C ASP A 695 -27.71 8.13 84.53
N ALA A 696 -26.69 7.62 85.24
CA ALA A 696 -25.32 8.11 85.19
C ALA A 696 -24.44 7.43 84.13
N TRP A 697 -24.95 6.43 83.41
CA TRP A 697 -24.20 5.64 82.41
C TRP A 697 -24.71 5.86 80.99
N GLU A 698 -23.90 5.49 80.01
CA GLU A 698 -24.28 5.46 78.59
C GLU A 698 -24.31 4.00 78.13
N MET A 699 -25.48 3.52 77.72
CA MET A 699 -25.69 2.16 77.23
C MET A 699 -25.69 2.14 75.71
N ASN A 700 -24.88 1.27 75.14
CA ASN A 700 -24.76 0.99 73.71
C ASN A 700 -24.82 -0.51 73.47
N GLU A 701 -24.79 -0.95 72.21
CA GLU A 701 -24.97 -2.37 71.88
C GLU A 701 -23.87 -3.29 72.48
N ALA A 702 -22.69 -2.75 72.77
CA ALA A 702 -21.52 -3.48 73.25
C ALA A 702 -21.45 -3.63 74.78
N ASN A 703 -22.04 -2.72 75.55
CA ASN A 703 -21.94 -2.70 77.03
C ASN A 703 -23.26 -3.00 77.77
N ILE A 704 -24.28 -3.50 77.06
CA ILE A 704 -25.61 -3.81 77.60
C ILE A 704 -25.56 -4.61 78.92
N SER A 705 -24.85 -5.73 78.96
CA SER A 705 -24.79 -6.60 80.14
C SER A 705 -24.13 -5.93 81.36
N GLU A 706 -23.20 -5.01 81.11
CA GLU A 706 -22.50 -4.27 82.17
C GLU A 706 -23.42 -3.19 82.77
N VAL A 707 -24.10 -2.43 81.91
CA VAL A 707 -25.01 -1.36 82.34
C VAL A 707 -26.26 -1.93 82.99
N ASP A 708 -26.79 -3.04 82.49
CA ASP A 708 -27.95 -3.73 83.07
C ASP A 708 -27.67 -4.22 84.50
N ARG A 709 -26.53 -4.85 84.72
CA ARG A 709 -26.11 -5.28 86.07
C ARG A 709 -25.94 -4.10 87.03
N LYS A 710 -25.39 -2.98 86.54
CA LYS A 710 -25.22 -1.74 87.33
C LYS A 710 -26.57 -1.11 87.67
N ALA A 711 -27.50 -1.09 86.73
CA ALA A 711 -28.86 -0.59 86.92
C ALA A 711 -29.65 -1.44 87.93
N ALA A 712 -29.60 -2.78 87.80
CA ALA A 712 -30.23 -3.71 88.74
C ALA A 712 -29.63 -3.57 90.15
N ALA A 713 -28.30 -3.48 90.27
CA ALA A 713 -27.63 -3.28 91.55
C ALA A 713 -28.02 -1.96 92.22
N LYS A 714 -28.24 -0.89 91.43
CA LYS A 714 -28.72 0.40 91.94
C LYS A 714 -30.14 0.30 92.50
N LEU A 715 -31.06 -0.37 91.79
CA LEU A 715 -32.41 -0.64 92.30
C LEU A 715 -32.37 -1.49 93.57
N SER A 716 -31.53 -2.54 93.62
CA SER A 716 -31.33 -3.36 94.82
C SER A 716 -30.79 -2.56 96.01
N LEU A 717 -29.89 -1.60 95.79
CA LEU A 717 -29.39 -0.70 96.83
C LEU A 717 -30.47 0.25 97.36
N MET A 718 -31.35 0.74 96.49
CA MET A 718 -32.49 1.59 96.90
C MET A 718 -33.51 0.78 97.70
N LEU A 719 -33.79 -0.46 97.29
CA LEU A 719 -34.65 -1.40 98.02
C LEU A 719 -34.08 -1.72 99.41
N ARG A 720 -32.77 -2.02 99.50
CA ARG A 720 -32.05 -2.28 100.77
C ARG A 720 -32.01 -1.07 101.69
N ARG A 721 -31.79 0.15 101.17
CA ARG A 721 -31.81 1.38 101.98
C ARG A 721 -33.19 1.66 102.59
N LYS A 722 -34.27 1.29 101.89
CA LYS A 722 -35.64 1.45 102.40
C LYS A 722 -36.07 0.35 103.36
N THR A 723 -35.68 -0.91 103.15
CA THR A 723 -35.89 -1.99 104.12
C THR A 723 -35.10 -1.79 105.42
N TYR A 724 -34.09 -0.91 105.43
CA TYR A 724 -33.22 -0.63 106.58
C TYR A 724 -33.42 0.76 107.22
N ALA A 725 -34.44 1.54 106.85
CA ALA A 725 -34.70 2.84 107.47
C ALA A 725 -35.21 2.67 108.93
N PRO A 726 -34.44 3.07 109.98
CA PRO A 726 -34.94 3.09 111.35
C PRO A 726 -35.84 4.31 111.56
N GLY A 727 -36.94 4.13 112.30
CA GLY A 727 -37.91 5.19 112.61
C GLY A 727 -37.29 6.42 113.25
N LYS A 728 -37.71 7.60 112.80
CA LYS A 728 -37.47 8.87 113.48
C LYS A 728 -38.28 8.93 114.78
N GLU A 729 -37.60 9.09 115.92
CA GLU A 729 -38.18 9.76 117.08
C GLU A 729 -37.25 10.87 117.61
N ASN A 730 -37.89 12.01 117.85
CA ASN A 730 -37.34 13.29 118.30
C ASN A 730 -36.90 13.25 119.77
N GLY A 731 -35.91 14.06 120.15
CA GLY A 731 -35.62 14.26 121.59
C GLY A 731 -34.39 15.09 121.97
N ALA A 732 -34.40 16.37 121.59
CA ALA A 732 -33.69 17.52 122.17
C ALA A 732 -32.75 17.39 123.41
N ARG A 733 -31.59 18.07 123.28
CA ARG A 733 -31.05 19.21 124.10
C ARG A 733 -29.65 19.06 124.73
N LYS A 734 -28.81 20.06 124.35
CA LYS A 734 -27.78 20.81 125.12
C LYS A 734 -26.53 20.02 125.57
N THR A 735 -25.29 20.51 125.54
CA THR A 735 -24.63 21.84 125.54
C THR A 735 -23.16 21.56 125.16
N GLY A 736 -22.49 22.31 124.29
CA GLY A 736 -21.72 23.52 124.66
C GLY A 736 -20.22 23.29 124.43
N GLY A 737 -19.49 24.35 124.06
CA GLY A 737 -18.02 24.40 124.15
C GLY A 737 -17.26 24.53 122.83
N ARG A 738 -16.66 25.71 122.63
CA ARG A 738 -15.61 26.08 121.66
C ARG A 738 -14.42 25.10 121.71
N GLU A 739 -13.75 24.85 120.59
CA GLU A 739 -12.42 25.43 120.31
C GLU A 739 -11.88 25.08 118.91
N SER A 740 -11.01 25.99 118.48
CA SER A 740 -10.25 26.14 117.24
C SER A 740 -9.39 24.94 116.83
N ALA A 741 -9.14 24.77 115.52
CA ALA A 741 -7.81 24.92 114.88
C ALA A 741 -7.64 24.06 113.61
N LEU A 742 -7.13 24.75 112.57
CA LEU A 742 -6.13 24.37 111.56
C LEU A 742 -6.16 23.01 110.83
N ILE A 743 -6.27 23.13 109.50
CA ILE A 743 -5.31 22.69 108.44
C ILE A 743 -4.46 21.44 108.76
N VAL A 744 -4.65 20.36 107.99
CA VAL A 744 -3.88 19.99 106.77
C VAL A 744 -4.81 19.21 105.83
#